data_AF-A0A3N5S6W5-F1
#
_entry.id   AF-A0A3N5S6W5-F1
#
_cell.length_a   1.000
_cell.length_b   1.000
_cell.length_c   1.000
_cell.angle_alpha   90.00
_cell.angle_beta   90.00
_cell.angle_gamma   90.00
#
_symmetry.space_group_name_H-M   'P 1'
#
loop_
_entity.id
_entity.type
_entity.pdbx_description
1 polymer ?
#
loop_
_entity_poly.entity_id
_entity_poly.type
_entity_poly.pdbx_seq_one_letter_code
_entity_poly.pdbx_strand_id
1 'polypeptide(L)'
;MQDSPGSGASADPSADTESAVEDLKILLKEIAELLPAQGPISAFVFLNTLQGLEELPYDEAVAKGARLFGCEAYLSEERYHDEMLKGRFGEDELAEVLRQELGARGDEPVGPRGTLFELQLSMLGRRIRLGPPEELAWFIEETDALTKMRDDLEPDSKARFLQSSRQWLIRQLANAVNEIESPELAYIPVQLRRGDLHDADSWNAGQWEHFALDSLWRVCVHGATRSRVNGGKPVIPVRPRDLLLESTGSDADLLVNDVLVKVCAAFTDQGLAAWRLPNRELGLYHAFLELYSHPVVAERPWLAPLAAELAALRRNPDPVASLRESLNDLGISVEQRREFLTFTLLALRGWAGLIWQLEARGDRVALPAPCGSLMEFLAVRLILDRAAARHIALQSLGFTGPLSQLRESLRPPLADMPARSIERRALLMFQIAQLRGWTAGDLAELSQPQWERVVAEIESFDSFARRRILHLGYEQHFRVRALDAVSVHAATAARRIEQPRFQAVFCIDTREESFRRHLEEVCPEAETFAAAGFFGVPIYYKGVADAHFAALCPIVIRPQHWIVEDVVYTQEEVNRRRQRTRRALGSASRRVTEGTRGMASGAVLTAGLGVLASIPLVAGVLFPRLTSRIQSTAGRLVEPPPMTRLRLERTSESPGPENGG
;
A
#
# COMPACT_ATOMS: atom_id res chain seq x y z
N MET A 1 69.59 -19.42 15.43
CA MET A 1 69.48 -19.10 13.98
C MET A 1 68.00 -19.02 13.69
N GLN A 2 67.55 -17.88 13.19
CA GLN A 2 66.16 -17.40 13.19
C GLN A 2 65.23 -18.24 12.30
N ASP A 3 64.09 -18.65 12.83
CA ASP A 3 62.92 -19.04 12.04
C ASP A 3 62.16 -17.77 11.62
N SER A 4 62.01 -17.58 10.32
CA SER A 4 61.18 -16.52 9.73
C SER A 4 59.72 -16.95 9.67
N PRO A 5 58.74 -16.11 10.02
CA PRO A 5 57.34 -16.42 9.83
C PRO A 5 56.97 -16.26 8.35
N GLY A 6 56.24 -17.26 7.84
CA GLY A 6 55.70 -17.29 6.49
C GLY A 6 54.85 -16.08 6.17
N SER A 7 55.00 -15.61 4.93
CA SER A 7 54.23 -14.55 4.31
C SER A 7 52.73 -14.76 4.47
N GLY A 8 52.06 -13.74 5.00
CA GLY A 8 50.60 -13.66 4.98
C GLY A 8 50.11 -13.76 3.54
N ALA A 9 49.16 -14.67 3.31
CA ALA A 9 48.37 -14.69 2.10
C ALA A 9 47.66 -13.34 1.98
N SER A 10 48.07 -12.53 1.00
CA SER A 10 47.31 -11.37 0.58
C SER A 10 45.96 -11.85 0.07
N ALA A 11 44.89 -11.53 0.80
CA ALA A 11 43.53 -11.66 0.29
C ALA A 11 43.46 -10.86 -1.03
N ASP A 12 43.03 -11.53 -2.10
CA ASP A 12 42.94 -10.94 -3.43
C ASP A 12 41.74 -9.97 -3.46
N PRO A 13 41.94 -8.64 -3.58
CA PRO A 13 40.85 -7.66 -3.54
C PRO A 13 39.86 -7.81 -4.71
N SER A 14 40.23 -8.55 -5.76
CA SER A 14 39.34 -8.89 -6.88
C SER A 14 38.29 -9.93 -6.47
N ALA A 15 38.65 -10.93 -5.66
CA ALA A 15 37.76 -11.98 -5.17
C ALA A 15 36.71 -11.42 -4.18
N ASP A 16 37.12 -10.51 -3.29
CA ASP A 16 36.19 -9.80 -2.38
C ASP A 16 35.20 -8.92 -3.15
N THR A 17 35.62 -8.38 -4.29
CA THR A 17 34.76 -7.55 -5.13
C THR A 17 33.72 -8.38 -5.88
N GLU A 18 34.10 -9.51 -6.47
CA GLU A 18 33.18 -10.44 -7.14
C GLU A 18 32.16 -11.04 -6.17
N SER A 19 32.61 -11.47 -4.98
CA SER A 19 31.71 -11.96 -3.92
C SER A 19 30.64 -10.93 -3.56
N ALA A 20 31.02 -9.66 -3.36
CA ALA A 20 30.09 -8.62 -2.99
C ALA A 20 29.09 -8.25 -4.11
N VAL A 21 29.44 -8.49 -5.38
CA VAL A 21 28.50 -8.30 -6.51
C VAL A 21 27.47 -9.42 -6.53
N GLU A 22 27.89 -10.65 -6.27
CA GLU A 22 26.96 -11.79 -6.23
C GLU A 22 25.98 -11.67 -5.07
N ASP A 23 26.46 -11.25 -3.89
CA ASP A 23 25.62 -10.95 -2.73
C ASP A 23 24.53 -9.93 -3.05
N LEU A 24 24.86 -8.89 -3.81
CA LEU A 24 23.90 -7.86 -4.21
C LEU A 24 22.85 -8.40 -5.18
N LYS A 25 23.24 -9.25 -6.14
CA LYS A 25 22.30 -9.90 -7.07
C LYS A 25 21.34 -10.84 -6.34
N ILE A 26 21.85 -11.62 -5.39
CA ILE A 26 21.03 -12.50 -4.55
C ILE A 26 20.03 -11.66 -3.76
N LEU A 27 20.50 -10.60 -3.10
CA LEU A 27 19.65 -9.67 -2.36
C LEU A 27 18.55 -9.06 -3.24
N LEU A 28 18.89 -8.61 -4.46
CA LEU A 28 17.91 -8.05 -5.39
C LEU A 28 16.87 -9.06 -5.83
N LYS A 29 17.27 -10.32 -6.05
CA LYS A 29 16.34 -11.39 -6.40
C LYS A 29 15.32 -11.62 -5.28
N GLU A 30 15.76 -11.66 -4.03
CA GLU A 30 14.88 -11.80 -2.86
C GLU A 30 13.94 -10.60 -2.70
N ILE A 31 14.43 -9.37 -2.87
CA ILE A 31 13.59 -8.17 -2.81
C ILE A 31 12.58 -8.14 -3.96
N ALA A 32 12.95 -8.63 -5.15
CA ALA A 32 12.06 -8.68 -6.30
C ALA A 32 10.81 -9.56 -6.07
N GLU A 33 10.85 -10.51 -5.14
CA GLU A 33 9.68 -11.33 -4.78
C GLU A 33 8.56 -10.51 -4.13
N LEU A 34 8.90 -9.36 -3.53
CA LEU A 34 7.94 -8.38 -3.00
C LEU A 34 7.35 -7.47 -4.09
N LEU A 35 7.94 -7.46 -5.29
CA LEU A 35 7.42 -6.67 -6.40
C LEU A 35 6.20 -7.36 -7.02
N PRO A 36 5.21 -6.59 -7.50
CA PRO A 36 4.02 -7.18 -8.09
C PRO A 36 4.37 -8.07 -9.27
N ALA A 37 3.95 -9.34 -9.22
CA ALA A 37 4.12 -10.27 -10.33
C ALA A 37 3.18 -9.98 -11.52
N GLN A 38 2.26 -9.03 -11.35
CA GLN A 38 1.29 -8.62 -12.37
C GLN A 38 1.97 -7.65 -13.35
N GLY A 39 1.98 -7.99 -14.63
CA GLY A 39 2.19 -7.01 -15.69
C GLY A 39 0.99 -6.05 -15.81
N PRO A 40 0.92 -5.22 -16.87
CA PRO A 40 -0.25 -4.38 -17.13
C PRO A 40 -1.52 -5.24 -17.14
N ILE A 41 -2.50 -4.88 -16.31
CA ILE A 41 -3.74 -5.65 -16.13
C ILE A 41 -4.53 -5.64 -17.44
N SER A 42 -4.50 -6.75 -18.17
CA SER A 42 -5.34 -6.99 -19.36
C SER A 42 -6.56 -7.87 -19.03
N ALA A 43 -6.51 -8.59 -17.91
CA ALA A 43 -7.60 -9.38 -17.35
C ALA A 43 -7.50 -9.37 -15.81
N PHE A 44 -8.64 -9.49 -15.12
CA PHE A 44 -8.70 -9.59 -13.66
C PHE A 44 -8.10 -10.92 -13.21
N VAL A 45 -6.90 -10.90 -12.62
CA VAL A 45 -6.30 -12.05 -11.94
C VAL A 45 -5.94 -11.61 -10.52
N PHE A 46 -6.51 -12.26 -9.53
CA PHE A 46 -6.27 -11.98 -8.11
C PHE A 46 -4.90 -12.54 -7.72
N LEU A 47 -3.88 -11.68 -7.71
CA LEU A 47 -2.62 -11.98 -7.03
C LEU A 47 -2.80 -11.69 -5.54
N ASN A 48 -2.21 -12.52 -4.67
CA ASN A 48 -2.17 -12.25 -3.24
C ASN A 48 -1.47 -10.89 -3.00
N THR A 49 -2.15 -9.96 -2.36
CA THR A 49 -1.59 -8.63 -2.03
C THR A 49 -0.47 -8.71 -1.00
N LEU A 50 -0.37 -9.83 -0.27
CA LEU A 50 0.71 -10.13 0.68
C LEU A 50 1.76 -11.08 0.08
N GLN A 51 1.94 -11.07 -1.25
CA GLN A 51 2.99 -11.85 -1.91
C GLN A 51 4.37 -11.51 -1.34
N GLY A 52 5.19 -12.54 -1.12
CA GLY A 52 6.51 -12.46 -0.50
C GLY A 52 6.47 -12.35 1.02
N LEU A 53 5.29 -12.41 1.62
CA LEU A 53 5.04 -12.39 3.07
C LEU A 53 4.26 -13.62 3.56
N GLU A 54 4.11 -14.65 2.73
CA GLU A 54 3.27 -15.83 2.99
C GLU A 54 3.78 -16.68 4.16
N GLU A 55 5.07 -16.61 4.47
CA GLU A 55 5.69 -17.34 5.59
C GLU A 55 5.36 -16.71 6.96
N LEU A 56 4.81 -15.49 6.98
CA LEU A 56 4.45 -14.80 8.22
C LEU A 56 3.01 -15.12 8.63
N PRO A 57 2.71 -15.15 9.94
CA PRO A 57 1.33 -15.12 10.41
C PRO A 57 0.58 -13.94 9.79
N TYR A 58 -0.71 -14.13 9.48
CA TYR A 58 -1.51 -13.17 8.72
C TYR A 58 -1.41 -11.73 9.27
N ASP A 59 -1.55 -11.55 10.57
CA ASP A 59 -1.49 -10.22 11.21
C ASP A 59 -0.11 -9.57 11.07
N GLU A 60 0.96 -10.36 11.17
CA GLU A 60 2.34 -9.88 10.98
C GLU A 60 2.60 -9.54 9.51
N ALA A 61 2.08 -10.35 8.59
CA ALA A 61 2.14 -10.12 7.15
C ALA A 61 1.41 -8.83 6.76
N VAL A 62 0.20 -8.61 7.30
CA VAL A 62 -0.59 -7.40 7.09
C VAL A 62 0.11 -6.16 7.66
N ALA A 63 0.66 -6.25 8.88
CA ALA A 63 1.40 -5.15 9.49
C ALA A 63 2.69 -4.81 8.72
N LYS A 64 3.43 -5.83 8.28
CA LYS A 64 4.62 -5.65 7.46
C LYS A 64 4.26 -5.09 6.08
N GLY A 65 3.20 -5.59 5.45
CA GLY A 65 2.67 -5.11 4.17
C GLY A 65 2.25 -3.64 4.23
N ALA A 66 1.53 -3.23 5.27
CA ALA A 66 1.15 -1.83 5.49
C ALA A 66 2.37 -0.90 5.54
N ARG A 67 3.42 -1.31 6.28
CA ARG A 67 4.68 -0.55 6.35
C ARG A 67 5.43 -0.52 5.02
N LEU A 68 5.58 -1.66 4.36
CA LEU A 68 6.33 -1.78 3.10
C LEU A 68 5.67 -0.99 1.96
N PHE A 69 4.35 -1.11 1.84
CA PHE A 69 3.62 -0.55 0.73
C PHE A 69 3.03 0.83 1.02
N GLY A 70 3.07 1.31 2.26
CA GLY A 70 2.50 2.60 2.66
C GLY A 70 1.00 2.67 2.37
N CYS A 71 0.27 1.62 2.78
CA CYS A 71 -1.16 1.45 2.53
C CYS A 71 -1.93 1.18 3.83
N GLU A 72 -3.22 1.45 3.78
CA GLU A 72 -4.13 1.12 4.88
C GLU A 72 -4.53 -0.36 4.79
N ALA A 73 -4.04 -1.15 5.75
CA ALA A 73 -4.29 -2.59 5.83
C ALA A 73 -5.74 -2.95 6.22
N TYR A 74 -6.40 -2.03 6.91
CA TYR A 74 -7.75 -2.20 7.42
C TYR A 74 -8.59 -0.99 7.03
N LEU A 75 -9.93 -1.13 7.11
CA LEU A 75 -10.81 0.03 7.00
C LEU A 75 -10.48 1.05 8.10
N SER A 76 -10.81 2.33 7.86
CA SER A 76 -10.69 3.35 8.90
C SER A 76 -11.61 3.01 10.08
N GLU A 77 -11.22 3.44 11.29
CA GLU A 77 -12.04 3.26 12.50
C GLU A 77 -13.45 3.83 12.30
N GLU A 78 -13.57 5.00 11.66
CA GLU A 78 -14.86 5.61 11.32
C GLU A 78 -15.74 4.68 10.46
N ARG A 79 -15.15 4.03 9.45
CA ARG A 79 -15.91 3.13 8.58
C ARG A 79 -16.37 1.88 9.33
N TYR A 80 -15.58 1.36 10.28
CA TYR A 80 -16.04 0.29 11.16
C TYR A 80 -17.20 0.75 12.04
N HIS A 81 -17.12 1.94 12.63
CA HIS A 81 -18.23 2.50 13.42
C HIS A 81 -19.51 2.69 12.57
N ASP A 82 -19.39 3.09 11.31
CA ASP A 82 -20.54 3.15 10.40
C ASP A 82 -21.16 1.77 10.14
N GLU A 83 -20.34 0.73 10.00
CA GLU A 83 -20.84 -0.65 9.86
C GLU A 83 -21.48 -1.16 11.16
N MET A 84 -21.00 -0.76 12.33
CA MET A 84 -21.66 -1.03 13.62
C MET A 84 -23.04 -0.37 13.69
N LEU A 85 -23.14 0.91 13.28
CA LEU A 85 -24.43 1.63 13.24
C LEU A 85 -25.43 0.97 12.28
N LYS A 86 -24.95 0.31 11.22
CA LYS A 86 -25.78 -0.50 10.30
C LYS A 86 -26.14 -1.88 10.86
N GLY A 87 -25.67 -2.25 12.05
CA GLY A 87 -25.90 -3.55 12.66
C GLY A 87 -25.16 -4.70 11.97
N ARG A 88 -24.03 -4.43 11.32
CA ARG A 88 -23.20 -5.48 10.67
C ARG A 88 -22.36 -6.27 11.67
N PHE A 89 -22.10 -5.70 12.84
CA PHE A 89 -21.53 -6.29 14.05
C PHE A 89 -21.76 -5.30 15.20
N GLY A 90 -21.60 -5.72 16.46
CA GLY A 90 -21.85 -4.90 17.63
C GLY A 90 -20.73 -4.92 18.67
N GLU A 91 -21.02 -4.32 19.83
CA GLU A 91 -20.10 -4.32 20.98
C GLU A 91 -19.91 -5.73 21.57
N ASP A 92 -20.89 -6.62 21.42
CA ASP A 92 -20.80 -8.00 21.93
C ASP A 92 -19.71 -8.80 21.20
N GLU A 93 -19.67 -8.75 19.87
CA GLU A 93 -18.61 -9.41 19.08
C GLU A 93 -17.23 -8.80 19.37
N LEU A 94 -17.16 -7.48 19.55
CA LEU A 94 -15.92 -6.80 19.95
C LEU A 94 -15.46 -7.24 21.34
N ALA A 95 -16.38 -7.33 22.30
CA ALA A 95 -16.08 -7.78 23.65
C ALA A 95 -15.58 -9.24 23.65
N GLU A 96 -16.16 -10.12 22.83
CA GLU A 96 -15.69 -11.50 22.70
C GLU A 96 -14.26 -11.57 22.13
N VAL A 97 -14.03 -10.93 20.98
CA VAL A 97 -12.71 -10.90 20.34
C VAL A 97 -11.66 -10.29 21.26
N LEU A 98 -11.99 -9.16 21.91
CA LEU A 98 -11.05 -8.48 22.80
C LEU A 98 -10.70 -9.31 24.03
N ARG A 99 -11.65 -10.07 24.60
CA ARG A 99 -11.35 -11.01 25.70
C ARG A 99 -10.40 -12.13 25.25
N GLN A 100 -10.59 -12.65 24.04
CA GLN A 100 -9.71 -13.69 23.49
C GLN A 100 -8.30 -13.15 23.27
N GLU A 101 -8.17 -11.93 22.75
CA GLU A 101 -6.88 -11.28 22.45
C GLU A 101 -6.11 -10.87 23.71
N LEU A 102 -6.81 -10.35 24.73
CA LEU A 102 -6.17 -9.95 25.99
C LEU A 102 -5.88 -11.14 26.92
N GLY A 103 -6.68 -12.20 26.86
CA GLY A 103 -6.61 -13.32 27.81
C GLY A 103 -6.63 -12.84 29.26
N ALA A 104 -5.73 -13.37 30.09
CA ALA A 104 -5.63 -13.02 31.51
C ALA A 104 -5.22 -11.54 31.77
N ARG A 105 -4.59 -10.87 30.80
CA ARG A 105 -4.20 -9.45 30.94
C ARG A 105 -5.42 -8.54 30.96
N GLY A 106 -6.57 -8.99 30.44
CA GLY A 106 -7.80 -8.20 30.39
C GLY A 106 -8.30 -7.75 31.76
N ASP A 107 -8.00 -8.52 32.81
CA ASP A 107 -8.42 -8.24 34.19
C ASP A 107 -7.43 -7.37 34.97
N GLU A 108 -6.31 -7.01 34.37
CA GLU A 108 -5.33 -6.15 35.02
C GLU A 108 -5.91 -4.76 35.31
N PRO A 109 -5.73 -4.21 36.53
CA PRO A 109 -6.26 -2.90 36.88
C PRO A 109 -5.49 -1.78 36.17
N VAL A 110 -6.20 -0.90 35.47
CA VAL A 110 -5.62 0.24 34.74
C VAL A 110 -6.48 1.49 34.93
N GLY A 111 -5.82 2.63 35.17
CA GLY A 111 -6.49 3.90 35.44
C GLY A 111 -6.99 4.01 36.88
N PRO A 112 -7.81 5.02 37.19
CA PRO A 112 -8.37 5.21 38.53
C PRO A 112 -9.32 4.08 38.93
N ARG A 113 -10.07 3.57 37.94
CA ARG A 113 -11.03 2.48 38.10
C ARG A 113 -11.26 1.73 36.78
N GLY A 114 -11.26 0.40 36.88
CA GLY A 114 -11.52 -0.52 35.78
C GLY A 114 -10.34 -1.39 35.41
N THR A 115 -10.49 -2.13 34.32
CA THR A 115 -9.47 -3.06 33.82
C THR A 115 -8.95 -2.68 32.43
N LEU A 116 -7.87 -3.32 31.99
CA LEU A 116 -7.33 -3.15 30.63
C LEU A 116 -8.39 -3.47 29.56
N PHE A 117 -9.22 -4.50 29.78
CA PHE A 117 -10.33 -4.84 28.88
C PHE A 117 -11.32 -3.67 28.75
N GLU A 118 -11.74 -3.07 29.85
CA GLU A 118 -12.69 -1.95 29.82
C GLU A 118 -12.10 -0.70 29.18
N LEU A 119 -10.80 -0.44 29.42
CA LEU A 119 -10.06 0.65 28.77
C LEU A 119 -10.07 0.45 27.25
N GLN A 120 -9.60 -0.70 26.75
CA GLN A 120 -9.50 -0.95 25.32
C GLN A 120 -10.89 -1.04 24.65
N LEU A 121 -11.89 -1.64 25.31
CA LEU A 121 -13.26 -1.68 24.78
C LEU A 121 -13.85 -0.27 24.60
N SER A 122 -13.60 0.64 25.56
CA SER A 122 -14.01 2.05 25.43
C SER A 122 -13.35 2.76 24.26
N MET A 123 -12.12 2.36 23.91
CA MET A 123 -11.40 2.89 22.73
C MET A 123 -11.90 2.34 21.40
N LEU A 124 -12.62 1.21 21.40
CA LEU A 124 -13.18 0.57 20.20
C LEU A 124 -14.63 0.96 19.94
N GLY A 125 -15.46 1.00 20.99
CA GLY A 125 -16.93 1.15 20.85
C GLY A 125 -17.41 2.57 20.50
N ARG A 126 -16.52 3.57 20.58
CA ARG A 126 -16.86 4.98 20.31
C ARG A 126 -15.78 5.65 19.47
N ARG A 127 -16.16 6.73 18.77
CA ARG A 127 -15.23 7.51 17.94
C ARG A 127 -14.23 8.25 18.83
N ILE A 128 -12.95 7.94 18.69
CA ILE A 128 -11.86 8.73 19.25
C ILE A 128 -11.29 9.61 18.14
N ARG A 129 -11.24 10.92 18.37
CA ARG A 129 -10.58 11.84 17.44
C ARG A 129 -9.08 11.69 17.57
N LEU A 130 -8.45 11.43 16.44
CA LEU A 130 -7.00 11.36 16.25
C LEU A 130 -6.67 12.31 15.11
N GLY A 131 -5.59 13.06 15.26
CA GLY A 131 -5.11 13.95 14.22
C GLY A 131 -3.67 14.41 14.52
N PRO A 132 -3.01 15.03 13.54
CA PRO A 132 -1.79 15.77 13.78
C PRO A 132 -2.04 16.90 14.80
N PRO A 133 -1.03 17.33 15.56
CA PRO A 133 -1.18 18.30 16.63
C PRO A 133 -1.87 19.61 16.20
N GLU A 134 -1.63 20.05 14.97
CA GLU A 134 -2.24 21.26 14.41
C GLU A 134 -3.76 21.12 14.26
N GLU A 135 -4.23 19.95 13.83
CA GLU A 135 -5.67 19.64 13.75
C GLU A 135 -6.29 19.53 15.14
N LEU A 136 -5.55 18.97 16.11
CA LEU A 136 -6.02 18.83 17.48
C LEU A 136 -6.11 20.18 18.21
N ALA A 137 -5.13 21.07 18.01
CA ALA A 137 -5.15 22.42 18.54
C ALA A 137 -6.33 23.21 17.98
N TRP A 138 -6.52 23.17 16.65
CA TRP A 138 -7.66 23.78 15.98
C TRP A 138 -8.99 23.22 16.50
N PHE A 139 -9.09 21.91 16.71
CA PHE A 139 -10.29 21.30 17.29
C PHE A 139 -10.61 21.82 18.69
N ILE A 140 -9.60 21.95 19.57
CA ILE A 140 -9.82 22.46 20.93
C ILE A 140 -10.21 23.94 20.91
N GLU A 141 -9.63 24.74 20.01
CA GLU A 141 -9.89 26.19 19.92
C GLU A 141 -11.23 26.52 19.26
N GLU A 142 -11.62 25.79 18.21
CA GLU A 142 -12.80 26.10 17.38
C GLU A 142 -14.06 25.33 17.79
N THR A 143 -13.97 24.44 18.79
CA THR A 143 -15.12 23.67 19.27
C THR A 143 -15.38 23.85 20.75
N ASP A 144 -16.61 23.52 21.15
CA ASP A 144 -17.04 23.49 22.56
C ASP A 144 -16.52 22.25 23.32
N ALA A 145 -15.41 21.63 22.88
CA ALA A 145 -14.91 20.38 23.47
C ALA A 145 -14.53 20.49 24.96
N LEU A 146 -14.15 21.69 25.42
CA LEU A 146 -13.84 21.99 26.82
C LEU A 146 -15.04 22.55 27.60
N THR A 147 -16.15 22.85 26.94
CA THR A 147 -17.32 23.49 27.55
C THR A 147 -18.55 22.59 27.56
N LYS A 148 -18.62 21.61 26.65
CA LYS A 148 -19.74 20.67 26.49
C LYS A 148 -19.24 19.23 26.34
N MET A 149 -19.82 18.31 27.10
CA MET A 149 -19.52 16.89 27.03
C MET A 149 -20.00 16.33 25.69
N ARG A 150 -19.19 15.46 25.11
CA ARG A 150 -19.48 14.71 23.89
C ARG A 150 -20.88 14.08 23.88
N ASP A 151 -21.54 14.13 22.71
CA ASP A 151 -22.96 13.79 22.55
C ASP A 151 -23.26 12.28 22.56
N ASP A 152 -22.23 11.44 22.36
CA ASP A 152 -22.30 9.97 22.29
C ASP A 152 -22.21 9.26 23.66
N LEU A 153 -22.25 10.02 24.75
CA LEU A 153 -22.33 9.49 26.12
C LEU A 153 -23.77 9.32 26.57
N GLU A 154 -24.03 8.23 27.29
CA GLU A 154 -25.31 8.00 27.95
C GLU A 154 -25.65 9.11 28.96
N PRO A 155 -26.92 9.57 29.04
CA PRO A 155 -27.33 10.63 29.95
C PRO A 155 -26.97 10.37 31.43
N ASP A 156 -27.13 9.13 31.89
CA ASP A 156 -26.80 8.74 33.27
C ASP A 156 -25.31 8.82 33.57
N SER A 157 -24.47 8.48 32.58
CA SER A 157 -23.01 8.60 32.70
C SER A 157 -22.56 10.06 32.78
N LYS A 158 -23.19 10.95 31.99
CA LYS A 158 -22.98 12.41 32.10
C LYS A 158 -23.35 12.93 33.48
N ALA A 159 -24.55 12.57 33.98
CA ALA A 159 -25.03 13.01 35.28
C ALA A 159 -24.11 12.56 36.43
N ARG A 160 -23.66 11.30 36.42
CA ARG A 160 -22.69 10.77 37.40
C ARG A 160 -21.36 11.51 37.35
N PHE A 161 -20.81 11.74 36.15
CA PHE A 161 -19.55 12.45 35.98
C PHE A 161 -19.61 13.86 36.58
N LEU A 162 -20.67 14.62 36.28
CA LEU A 162 -20.87 15.97 36.81
C LEU A 162 -21.05 15.98 38.33
N GLN A 163 -21.84 15.03 38.86
CA GLN A 163 -22.04 14.90 40.31
C GLN A 163 -20.72 14.59 41.05
N SER A 164 -19.92 13.65 40.53
CA SER A 164 -18.62 13.31 41.10
C SER A 164 -17.64 14.49 41.03
N SER A 165 -17.64 15.24 39.92
CA SER A 165 -16.80 16.43 39.75
C SER A 165 -17.18 17.54 40.74
N ARG A 166 -18.48 17.75 40.98
CA ARG A 166 -18.97 18.68 42.01
C ARG A 166 -18.54 18.26 43.42
N GLN A 167 -18.69 16.99 43.76
CA GLN A 167 -18.28 16.48 45.08
C GLN A 167 -16.77 16.63 45.29
N TRP A 168 -15.97 16.37 44.26
CA TRP A 168 -14.52 16.58 44.31
C TRP A 168 -14.16 18.05 44.58
N LEU A 169 -14.75 19.00 43.84
CA LEU A 169 -14.48 20.43 44.06
C LEU A 169 -14.84 20.86 45.48
N ILE A 170 -16.01 20.47 45.99
CA ILE A 170 -16.43 20.81 47.36
C ILE A 170 -15.44 20.27 48.40
N ARG A 171 -14.94 19.04 48.24
CA ARG A 171 -13.91 18.49 49.12
C ARG A 171 -12.60 19.29 49.06
N GLN A 172 -12.17 19.66 47.86
CA GLN A 172 -10.93 20.44 47.67
C GLN A 172 -11.04 21.84 48.27
N LEU A 173 -12.19 22.51 48.14
CA LEU A 173 -12.45 23.80 48.77
C LEU A 173 -12.45 23.70 50.30
N ALA A 174 -13.05 22.65 50.86
CA ALA A 174 -13.03 22.42 52.31
C ALA A 174 -11.60 22.16 52.83
N ASN A 175 -10.76 21.47 52.05
CA ASN A 175 -9.37 21.17 52.42
C ASN A 175 -8.43 22.38 52.22
N ALA A 176 -8.66 23.22 51.21
CA ALA A 176 -7.88 24.43 50.94
C ALA A 176 -7.94 25.49 52.06
N VAL A 177 -9.00 25.46 52.88
CA VAL A 177 -9.11 26.29 54.09
C VAL A 177 -8.14 25.83 55.19
N ASN A 178 -7.70 24.56 55.16
CA ASN A 178 -6.92 23.92 56.22
C ASN A 178 -5.45 23.62 55.83
N GLU A 179 -5.10 23.54 54.55
CA GLU A 179 -3.74 23.23 54.07
C GLU A 179 -3.21 24.28 53.09
N ILE A 180 -1.95 24.71 53.26
CA ILE A 180 -1.39 25.89 52.58
C ILE A 180 -1.04 25.63 51.09
N GLU A 181 -0.79 24.39 50.65
CA GLU A 181 -0.55 24.08 49.23
C GLU A 181 -0.93 22.62 48.91
N SER A 182 -2.20 22.35 48.57
CA SER A 182 -2.55 21.05 47.96
C SER A 182 -2.16 21.04 46.48
N PRO A 183 -1.38 20.04 45.99
CA PRO A 183 -1.02 19.89 44.58
C PRO A 183 -2.23 19.80 43.64
N GLU A 184 -3.37 19.34 44.16
CA GLU A 184 -4.62 19.13 43.40
C GLU A 184 -5.31 20.47 43.07
N LEU A 185 -5.07 21.51 43.86
CA LEU A 185 -5.54 22.87 43.57
C LEU A 185 -4.93 23.43 42.28
N ALA A 186 -3.80 22.87 41.81
CA ALA A 186 -3.16 23.25 40.55
C ALA A 186 -4.06 22.95 39.33
N TYR A 187 -5.03 22.07 39.46
CA TYR A 187 -5.94 21.69 38.37
C TYR A 187 -7.23 22.49 38.34
N ILE A 188 -7.53 23.27 39.39
CA ILE A 188 -8.69 24.18 39.40
C ILE A 188 -8.38 25.36 38.46
N PRO A 189 -9.29 25.72 37.52
CA PRO A 189 -9.06 26.80 36.57
C PRO A 189 -8.70 28.12 37.25
N VAL A 190 -7.66 28.81 36.75
CA VAL A 190 -7.12 30.03 37.38
C VAL A 190 -8.15 31.16 37.44
N GLN A 191 -9.06 31.25 36.46
CA GLN A 191 -10.15 32.25 36.48
C GLN A 191 -11.06 32.13 37.70
N LEU A 192 -11.12 30.96 38.36
CA LEU A 192 -12.00 30.71 39.50
C LEU A 192 -11.33 30.90 40.86
N ARG A 193 -9.99 31.05 40.94
CA ARG A 193 -9.24 30.74 42.17
C ARG A 193 -9.42 31.64 43.39
N ARG A 194 -10.08 32.81 43.35
CA ARG A 194 -10.20 33.67 44.55
C ARG A 194 -11.51 34.46 44.75
N GLY A 195 -12.49 34.38 43.84
CA GLY A 195 -13.77 35.12 43.97
C GLY A 195 -15.01 34.27 43.71
N ASP A 196 -15.01 33.50 42.61
CA ASP A 196 -16.20 32.81 42.11
C ASP A 196 -16.47 31.44 42.75
N LEU A 197 -15.49 30.86 43.46
CA LEU A 197 -15.64 29.56 44.13
C LEU A 197 -16.59 29.62 45.35
N HIS A 198 -16.81 30.81 45.93
CA HIS A 198 -17.80 31.01 47.00
C HIS A 198 -19.25 30.87 46.49
N ASP A 199 -19.47 30.99 45.19
CA ASP A 199 -20.77 30.89 44.54
C ASP A 199 -20.96 29.55 43.80
N ALA A 200 -20.11 28.55 44.02
CA ALA A 200 -20.21 27.24 43.35
C ALA A 200 -21.59 26.57 43.54
N ASP A 201 -22.26 26.83 44.66
CA ASP A 201 -23.61 26.32 44.92
C ASP A 201 -24.71 27.00 44.07
N SER A 202 -24.44 28.17 43.48
CA SER A 202 -25.36 28.90 42.60
C SER A 202 -25.13 28.65 41.10
N TRP A 203 -24.11 27.85 40.74
CA TRP A 203 -23.79 27.53 39.35
C TRP A 203 -24.89 26.72 38.65
N ASN A 204 -25.17 27.08 37.40
CA ASN A 204 -26.07 26.31 36.54
C ASN A 204 -25.38 25.07 35.95
N ALA A 205 -26.15 24.23 35.25
CA ALA A 205 -25.65 22.96 34.68
C ALA A 205 -24.49 23.16 33.68
N GLY A 206 -24.55 24.18 32.82
CA GLY A 206 -23.50 24.46 31.83
C GLY A 206 -22.20 24.98 32.46
N GLN A 207 -22.31 25.76 33.55
CA GLN A 207 -21.14 26.20 34.32
C GLN A 207 -20.44 25.02 35.00
N TRP A 208 -21.20 24.08 35.57
CA TRP A 208 -20.67 22.85 36.14
C TRP A 208 -20.01 21.95 35.09
N GLU A 209 -20.59 21.88 33.89
CA GLU A 209 -20.06 21.11 32.78
C GLU A 209 -18.72 21.67 32.27
N HIS A 210 -18.66 22.98 32.02
CA HIS A 210 -17.42 23.66 31.67
C HIS A 210 -16.35 23.43 32.74
N PHE A 211 -16.65 23.68 34.02
CA PHE A 211 -15.69 23.49 35.11
C PHE A 211 -15.12 22.07 35.14
N ALA A 212 -15.99 21.06 35.01
CA ALA A 212 -15.58 19.67 35.06
C ALA A 212 -14.64 19.30 33.90
N LEU A 213 -14.93 19.80 32.69
CA LEU A 213 -14.13 19.56 31.49
C LEU A 213 -12.81 20.34 31.49
N ASP A 214 -12.79 21.62 31.88
CA ASP A 214 -11.54 22.39 31.96
C ASP A 214 -10.60 21.81 33.03
N SER A 215 -11.14 21.41 34.18
CA SER A 215 -10.36 20.74 35.23
C SER A 215 -9.80 19.40 34.73
N LEU A 216 -10.61 18.61 34.00
CA LEU A 216 -10.18 17.34 33.44
C LEU A 216 -9.07 17.54 32.41
N TRP A 217 -9.22 18.51 31.51
CA TRP A 217 -8.21 18.87 30.51
C TRP A 217 -6.87 19.23 31.15
N ARG A 218 -6.88 20.09 32.19
CA ARG A 218 -5.67 20.49 32.92
C ARG A 218 -4.93 19.32 33.55
N VAL A 219 -5.67 18.39 34.19
CA VAL A 219 -5.08 17.17 34.76
C VAL A 219 -4.45 16.31 33.66
N CYS A 220 -5.12 16.17 32.51
CA CYS A 220 -4.61 15.40 31.38
C CYS A 220 -3.34 16.02 30.77
N VAL A 221 -3.29 17.34 30.60
CA VAL A 221 -2.09 18.07 30.13
C VAL A 221 -0.94 17.85 31.11
N HIS A 222 -1.17 18.04 32.40
CA HIS A 222 -0.15 17.84 33.43
C HIS A 222 0.36 16.39 33.48
N GLY A 223 -0.54 15.41 33.42
CA GLY A 223 -0.19 13.99 33.35
C GLY A 223 0.64 13.66 32.09
N ALA A 224 0.25 14.20 30.94
CA ALA A 224 0.97 14.03 29.68
C ALA A 224 2.38 14.65 29.71
N THR A 225 2.55 15.82 30.33
CA THR A 225 3.88 16.47 30.48
C THR A 225 4.80 15.68 31.41
N ARG A 226 4.27 15.03 32.45
CA ARG A 226 5.08 14.28 33.42
C ARG A 226 5.36 12.84 32.99
N SER A 227 4.57 12.30 32.06
CA SER A 227 4.76 10.96 31.53
C SER A 227 6.06 10.89 30.71
N ARG A 228 7.05 10.17 31.27
CA ARG A 228 8.33 9.89 30.60
C ARG A 228 8.27 8.66 29.71
N VAL A 229 7.06 8.20 29.34
CA VAL A 229 6.91 7.14 28.36
C VAL A 229 7.56 7.66 27.08
N ASN A 230 8.79 7.20 26.84
CA ASN A 230 9.43 7.33 25.56
C ASN A 230 8.55 6.49 24.63
N GLY A 231 7.67 7.15 23.87
CA GLY A 231 7.14 6.53 22.66
C GLY A 231 8.35 5.91 21.97
N GLY A 232 8.28 4.62 21.64
CA GLY A 232 9.45 3.77 21.38
C GLY A 232 10.54 4.48 20.58
N LYS A 233 11.82 4.15 20.86
CA LYS A 233 13.02 4.80 20.27
C LYS A 233 12.71 5.31 18.85
N PRO A 234 12.85 6.62 18.57
CA PRO A 234 12.52 7.17 17.25
C PRO A 234 13.26 6.32 16.21
N VAL A 235 12.48 5.65 15.36
CA VAL A 235 13.01 4.83 14.29
C VAL A 235 13.59 5.81 13.28
N ILE A 236 14.91 5.97 13.30
CA ILE A 236 15.60 6.84 12.37
C ILE A 236 15.36 6.26 10.97
N PRO A 237 14.72 7.00 10.05
CA PRO A 237 14.45 6.49 8.73
C PRO A 237 15.73 6.05 8.00
N VAL A 238 15.64 4.90 7.33
CA VAL A 238 16.80 4.35 6.61
C VAL A 238 17.08 5.14 5.33
N ARG A 239 16.05 5.59 4.60
CA ARG A 239 16.26 6.38 3.37
C ARG A 239 16.55 7.85 3.71
N PRO A 240 17.58 8.46 3.09
CA PRO A 240 17.84 9.90 3.23
C PRO A 240 16.66 10.78 2.83
N ARG A 241 15.80 10.30 1.90
CA ARG A 241 14.55 10.95 1.52
C ARG A 241 13.63 11.21 2.72
N ASP A 242 13.45 10.23 3.59
CA ASP A 242 12.54 10.33 4.73
C ASP A 242 13.09 11.30 5.78
N LEU A 243 14.41 11.25 6.03
CA LEU A 243 15.11 12.21 6.90
C LEU A 243 14.95 13.66 6.42
N LEU A 244 15.11 13.89 5.11
CA LEU A 244 14.94 15.21 4.52
C LEU A 244 13.48 15.67 4.57
N LEU A 245 12.52 14.78 4.29
CA LEU A 245 11.10 15.09 4.35
C LEU A 245 10.68 15.50 5.77
N GLU A 246 11.09 14.74 6.78
CA GLU A 246 10.79 15.05 8.18
C GLU A 246 11.42 16.37 8.64
N SER A 247 12.65 16.66 8.18
CA SER A 247 13.39 17.85 8.63
C SER A 247 13.03 19.14 7.87
N THR A 248 12.56 19.02 6.62
CA THR A 248 12.40 20.17 5.70
C THR A 248 11.01 20.30 5.10
N GLY A 249 10.16 19.28 5.22
CA GLY A 249 8.89 19.19 4.49
C GLY A 249 9.02 18.94 2.98
N SER A 250 10.24 18.81 2.45
CA SER A 250 10.51 18.62 1.01
C SER A 250 10.77 17.15 0.67
N ASP A 251 10.00 16.60 -0.26
CA ASP A 251 10.11 15.21 -0.67
C ASP A 251 11.05 15.04 -1.89
N ALA A 252 12.21 14.41 -1.66
CA ALA A 252 13.20 14.11 -2.69
C ALA A 252 12.65 13.19 -3.80
N ASP A 253 11.74 12.26 -3.48
CA ASP A 253 11.20 11.33 -4.46
C ASP A 253 10.37 12.06 -5.54
N LEU A 254 9.81 13.24 -5.28
CA LEU A 254 9.08 14.02 -6.29
C LEU A 254 10.00 14.44 -7.45
N LEU A 255 11.23 14.87 -7.14
CA LEU A 255 12.24 15.24 -8.15
C LEU A 255 12.65 14.01 -8.96
N VAL A 256 12.95 12.92 -8.27
CA VAL A 256 13.40 11.65 -8.86
C VAL A 256 12.31 11.05 -9.76
N ASN A 257 11.06 11.02 -9.29
CA ASN A 257 9.94 10.42 -10.01
C ASN A 257 9.59 11.22 -11.29
N ASP A 258 9.73 12.54 -11.32
CA ASP A 258 9.51 13.33 -12.54
C ASP A 258 10.46 12.94 -13.70
N VAL A 259 11.65 12.43 -13.37
CA VAL A 259 12.61 11.89 -14.34
C VAL A 259 12.30 10.42 -14.63
N LEU A 260 12.23 9.58 -13.59
CA LEU A 260 12.09 8.13 -13.74
C LEU A 260 10.82 7.73 -14.48
N VAL A 261 9.69 8.40 -14.25
CA VAL A 261 8.43 8.09 -14.95
C VAL A 261 8.61 8.21 -16.48
N LYS A 262 9.33 9.22 -16.96
CA LYS A 262 9.57 9.44 -18.40
C LYS A 262 10.50 8.37 -18.98
N VAL A 263 11.58 8.05 -18.26
CA VAL A 263 12.55 7.02 -18.66
C VAL A 263 11.87 5.65 -18.70
N CYS A 264 11.16 5.29 -17.64
CA CYS A 264 10.50 3.99 -17.54
C CYS A 264 9.37 3.85 -18.57
N ALA A 265 8.57 4.90 -18.80
CA ALA A 265 7.54 4.88 -19.84
C ALA A 265 8.15 4.63 -21.24
N ALA A 266 9.26 5.28 -21.57
CA ALA A 266 9.95 5.06 -22.85
C ALA A 266 10.58 3.66 -22.94
N PHE A 267 11.16 3.15 -21.85
CA PHE A 267 11.84 1.86 -21.82
C PHE A 267 10.87 0.66 -21.89
N THR A 268 9.73 0.78 -21.22
CA THR A 268 8.71 -0.29 -21.13
C THR A 268 7.75 -0.32 -22.31
N ASP A 269 7.83 0.66 -23.22
CA ASP A 269 7.00 0.73 -24.43
C ASP A 269 7.10 -0.55 -25.27
N GLN A 270 5.95 -1.10 -25.62
CA GLN A 270 5.81 -2.33 -26.41
C GLN A 270 5.74 -2.05 -27.93
N GLY A 271 6.31 -0.92 -28.37
CA GLY A 271 6.32 -0.49 -29.77
C GLY A 271 5.09 0.33 -30.18
N LEU A 272 4.40 0.95 -29.21
CA LEU A 272 3.22 1.77 -29.41
C LEU A 272 3.57 3.24 -29.66
N ALA A 273 4.66 3.73 -29.07
CA ALA A 273 5.14 5.07 -29.28
C ALA A 273 5.69 5.23 -30.72
N ALA A 274 5.42 6.40 -31.32
CA ALA A 274 5.99 6.76 -32.62
C ALA A 274 7.51 6.97 -32.54
N TRP A 275 7.96 7.48 -31.40
CA TRP A 275 9.37 7.71 -31.09
C TRP A 275 9.84 6.59 -30.17
N ARG A 276 10.87 5.87 -30.59
CA ARG A 276 11.44 4.77 -29.81
C ARG A 276 12.60 5.28 -28.98
N LEU A 277 12.79 4.68 -27.80
CA LEU A 277 13.96 4.89 -26.99
C LEU A 277 15.21 4.37 -27.74
N PRO A 278 16.20 5.21 -28.06
CA PRO A 278 17.43 4.78 -28.70
C PRO A 278 18.23 3.83 -27.80
N ASN A 279 18.88 2.83 -28.39
CA ASN A 279 19.76 1.89 -27.67
C ASN A 279 19.09 1.13 -26.51
N ARG A 280 17.76 0.96 -26.55
CA ARG A 280 16.98 0.25 -25.51
C ARG A 280 17.51 -1.17 -25.28
N GLU A 281 17.95 -1.82 -26.35
CA GLU A 281 18.53 -3.17 -26.34
C GLU A 281 19.84 -3.29 -25.56
N LEU A 282 20.55 -2.17 -25.33
CA LEU A 282 21.74 -2.11 -24.50
C LEU A 282 21.44 -1.99 -22.99
N GLY A 283 20.18 -1.90 -22.61
CA GLY A 283 19.75 -1.78 -21.21
C GLY A 283 19.24 -0.38 -20.83
N LEU A 284 18.52 -0.32 -19.73
CA LEU A 284 17.94 0.90 -19.17
C LEU A 284 19.03 1.88 -18.73
N TYR A 285 20.08 1.37 -18.08
CA TYR A 285 21.17 2.20 -17.58
C TYR A 285 21.92 2.89 -18.73
N HIS A 286 22.26 2.15 -19.77
CA HIS A 286 22.91 2.70 -20.95
C HIS A 286 22.05 3.75 -21.65
N ALA A 287 20.76 3.45 -21.89
CA ALA A 287 19.84 4.39 -22.51
C ALA A 287 19.66 5.68 -21.68
N PHE A 288 19.64 5.56 -20.34
CA PHE A 288 19.60 6.71 -19.45
C PHE A 288 20.85 7.59 -19.57
N LEU A 289 22.04 7.00 -19.51
CA LEU A 289 23.30 7.74 -19.64
C LEU A 289 23.40 8.46 -20.99
N GLU A 290 23.00 7.80 -22.08
CA GLU A 290 23.00 8.37 -23.43
C GLU A 290 22.14 9.64 -23.51
N LEU A 291 20.93 9.60 -22.93
CA LEU A 291 19.99 10.73 -22.98
C LEU A 291 20.37 11.84 -22.01
N TYR A 292 20.75 11.49 -20.77
CA TYR A 292 20.91 12.45 -19.69
C TYR A 292 22.34 13.01 -19.55
N SER A 293 23.32 12.51 -20.31
CA SER A 293 24.66 13.10 -20.38
C SER A 293 24.74 14.39 -21.22
N HIS A 294 23.67 14.78 -21.91
CA HIS A 294 23.68 15.94 -22.80
C HIS A 294 23.39 17.27 -22.07
N PRO A 295 24.02 18.40 -22.47
CA PRO A 295 23.87 19.68 -21.79
C PRO A 295 22.45 20.23 -21.66
N VAL A 296 21.52 19.80 -22.53
CA VAL A 296 20.08 20.15 -22.45
C VAL A 296 19.45 19.71 -21.11
N VAL A 297 20.00 18.69 -20.46
CA VAL A 297 19.54 18.23 -19.13
C VAL A 297 19.85 19.25 -18.03
N ALA A 298 20.80 20.17 -18.26
CA ALA A 298 21.17 21.23 -17.32
C ALA A 298 20.10 22.33 -17.16
N GLU A 299 19.02 22.30 -17.96
CA GLU A 299 17.86 23.18 -17.75
C GLU A 299 17.17 22.95 -16.39
N ARG A 300 17.42 21.81 -15.74
CA ARG A 300 16.95 21.52 -14.38
C ARG A 300 18.06 21.77 -13.35
N PRO A 301 17.93 22.78 -12.45
CA PRO A 301 19.01 23.15 -11.53
C PRO A 301 19.53 22.00 -10.65
N TRP A 302 18.66 21.08 -10.24
CA TRP A 302 19.05 19.95 -9.40
C TRP A 302 19.76 18.80 -10.15
N LEU A 303 19.61 18.72 -11.48
CA LEU A 303 20.33 17.76 -12.33
C LEU A 303 21.62 18.32 -12.91
N ALA A 304 21.77 19.65 -12.99
CA ALA A 304 22.95 20.28 -13.57
C ALA A 304 24.28 19.76 -12.98
N PRO A 305 24.42 19.52 -11.66
CA PRO A 305 25.64 18.95 -11.09
C PRO A 305 25.96 17.53 -11.56
N LEU A 306 24.96 16.76 -12.01
CA LEU A 306 25.14 15.37 -12.47
C LEU A 306 25.67 15.29 -13.91
N ALA A 307 25.55 16.33 -14.73
CA ALA A 307 25.86 16.22 -16.16
C ALA A 307 27.29 15.71 -16.44
N ALA A 308 28.27 16.21 -15.68
CA ALA A 308 29.66 15.77 -15.79
C ALA A 308 29.87 14.33 -15.29
N GLU A 309 29.18 13.94 -14.22
CA GLU A 309 29.22 12.58 -13.67
C GLU A 309 28.63 11.57 -14.66
N LEU A 310 27.45 11.87 -15.23
CA LEU A 310 26.80 11.04 -16.24
C LEU A 310 27.65 10.88 -17.50
N ALA A 311 28.31 11.96 -17.95
CA ALA A 311 29.25 11.90 -19.06
C ALA A 311 30.48 11.01 -18.76
N ALA A 312 30.95 10.99 -17.50
CA ALA A 312 32.02 10.10 -17.09
C ALA A 312 31.57 8.63 -17.06
N LEU A 313 30.41 8.35 -16.46
CA LEU A 313 29.81 7.01 -16.40
C LEU A 313 29.51 6.45 -17.79
N ARG A 314 29.10 7.31 -18.74
CA ARG A 314 28.83 6.91 -20.14
C ARG A 314 30.06 6.33 -20.84
N ARG A 315 31.28 6.75 -20.48
CA ARG A 315 32.51 6.25 -21.11
C ARG A 315 32.86 4.82 -20.70
N ASN A 316 32.44 4.39 -19.51
CA ASN A 316 32.63 3.04 -19.01
C ASN A 316 31.39 2.64 -18.18
N PRO A 317 30.29 2.24 -18.83
CA PRO A 317 29.03 1.97 -18.14
C PRO A 317 29.13 0.69 -17.31
N ASP A 318 29.11 0.86 -15.99
CA ASP A 318 29.03 -0.24 -15.03
C ASP A 318 27.92 0.07 -13.99
N PRO A 319 26.71 -0.52 -14.16
CA PRO A 319 25.60 -0.26 -13.24
C PRO A 319 25.88 -0.79 -11.82
N VAL A 320 26.69 -1.84 -11.67
CA VAL A 320 27.00 -2.44 -10.37
C VAL A 320 27.96 -1.55 -9.60
N ALA A 321 29.02 -1.06 -10.24
CA ALA A 321 29.93 -0.10 -9.64
C ALA A 321 29.20 1.19 -9.25
N SER A 322 28.35 1.71 -10.14
CA SER A 322 27.54 2.91 -9.88
C SER A 322 26.60 2.74 -8.68
N LEU A 323 25.95 1.58 -8.56
CA LEU A 323 25.09 1.26 -7.42
C LEU A 323 25.89 1.23 -6.11
N ARG A 324 27.07 0.57 -6.10
CA ARG A 324 27.96 0.52 -4.92
C ARG A 324 28.45 1.90 -4.49
N GLU A 325 28.93 2.69 -5.46
CA GLU A 325 29.34 4.07 -5.21
C GLU A 325 28.18 4.89 -4.63
N SER A 326 26.98 4.68 -5.16
CA SER A 326 25.81 5.41 -4.68
C SER A 326 25.42 5.04 -3.24
N LEU A 327 25.47 3.76 -2.89
CA LEU A 327 25.22 3.30 -1.51
C LEU A 327 26.25 3.87 -0.53
N ASN A 328 27.52 3.93 -0.93
CA ASN A 328 28.58 4.50 -0.10
C ASN A 328 28.41 6.01 0.10
N ASP A 329 28.11 6.75 -0.97
CA ASP A 329 27.87 8.20 -0.89
C ASP A 329 26.66 8.53 0.00
N LEU A 330 25.58 7.73 -0.08
CA LEU A 330 24.41 7.87 0.78
C LEU A 330 24.65 7.42 2.23
N GLY A 331 25.79 6.81 2.56
CA GLY A 331 26.12 6.33 3.90
C GLY A 331 25.29 5.11 4.35
N ILE A 332 24.88 4.25 3.42
CA ILE A 332 24.08 3.06 3.74
C ILE A 332 24.99 1.89 4.14
N SER A 333 24.87 1.44 5.40
CA SER A 333 25.64 0.31 5.92
C SER A 333 25.17 -1.03 5.33
N VAL A 334 25.96 -2.09 5.51
CA VAL A 334 25.61 -3.45 5.03
C VAL A 334 24.33 -3.96 5.70
N GLU A 335 24.16 -3.67 6.98
CA GLU A 335 23.00 -4.09 7.79
C GLU A 335 21.71 -3.39 7.33
N GLN A 336 21.82 -2.12 6.92
CA GLN A 336 20.70 -1.31 6.45
C GLN A 336 20.35 -1.55 4.98
N ARG A 337 21.25 -2.19 4.22
CA ARG A 337 21.16 -2.29 2.75
C ARG A 337 19.88 -2.98 2.29
N ARG A 338 19.48 -4.09 2.93
CA ARG A 338 18.25 -4.82 2.56
C ARG A 338 17.03 -3.92 2.68
N GLU A 339 16.88 -3.25 3.81
CA GLU A 339 15.74 -2.38 4.09
C GLU A 339 15.74 -1.16 3.15
N PHE A 340 16.90 -0.51 3.00
CA PHE A 340 17.08 0.64 2.10
C PHE A 340 16.68 0.30 0.66
N LEU A 341 17.21 -0.79 0.11
CA LEU A 341 16.94 -1.19 -1.28
C LEU A 341 15.49 -1.61 -1.47
N THR A 342 14.88 -2.27 -0.46
CA THR A 342 13.46 -2.65 -0.48
C THR A 342 12.58 -1.42 -0.63
N PHE A 343 12.73 -0.42 0.26
CA PHE A 343 11.95 0.81 0.17
C PHE A 343 12.25 1.60 -1.11
N THR A 344 13.50 1.59 -1.59
CA THR A 344 13.88 2.28 -2.82
C THR A 344 13.25 1.67 -4.07
N LEU A 345 13.14 0.34 -4.15
CA LEU A 345 12.45 -0.34 -5.27
C LEU A 345 10.93 -0.14 -5.21
N LEU A 346 10.35 -0.04 -4.01
CA LEU A 346 8.91 0.16 -3.81
C LEU A 346 8.46 1.62 -3.93
N ALA A 347 9.38 2.59 -3.81
CA ALA A 347 9.03 4.01 -3.75
C ALA A 347 8.45 4.59 -5.06
N LEU A 348 8.68 3.94 -6.21
CA LEU A 348 8.02 4.30 -7.48
C LEU A 348 7.09 3.14 -7.87
N ARG A 349 5.91 3.12 -7.25
CA ARG A 349 4.97 2.00 -7.27
C ARG A 349 4.67 1.51 -8.69
N GLY A 350 4.80 0.20 -8.90
CA GLY A 350 4.50 -0.49 -10.15
C GLY A 350 5.64 -0.56 -11.17
N TRP A 351 6.52 0.45 -11.25
CA TRP A 351 7.54 0.52 -12.31
C TRP A 351 8.65 -0.51 -12.17
N ALA A 352 9.20 -0.68 -10.96
CA ALA A 352 10.20 -1.70 -10.68
C ALA A 352 9.66 -3.11 -10.97
N GLY A 353 8.42 -3.39 -10.56
CA GLY A 353 7.73 -4.65 -10.84
C GLY A 353 7.50 -4.86 -12.34
N LEU A 354 7.11 -3.82 -13.09
CA LEU A 354 6.96 -3.90 -14.55
C LEU A 354 8.30 -4.22 -15.23
N ILE A 355 9.39 -3.55 -14.84
CA ILE A 355 10.73 -3.82 -15.40
C ILE A 355 11.17 -5.25 -15.08
N TRP A 356 10.99 -5.68 -13.83
CA TRP A 356 11.26 -7.05 -13.42
C TRP A 356 10.43 -8.07 -14.20
N GLN A 357 9.15 -7.79 -14.49
CA GLN A 357 8.31 -8.67 -15.31
C GLN A 357 8.74 -8.69 -16.79
N LEU A 358 9.15 -7.56 -17.38
CA LEU A 358 9.68 -7.55 -18.74
C LEU A 358 10.99 -8.33 -18.88
N GLU A 359 11.78 -8.37 -17.81
CA GLU A 359 13.03 -9.13 -17.71
C GLU A 359 12.76 -10.63 -17.46
N ALA A 360 11.97 -10.95 -16.42
CA ALA A 360 11.73 -12.32 -15.97
C ALA A 360 10.65 -13.05 -16.78
N ARG A 361 9.67 -12.35 -17.36
CA ARG A 361 8.56 -12.90 -18.14
C ARG A 361 8.52 -12.31 -19.54
N GLY A 362 9.68 -12.24 -20.19
CA GLY A 362 9.81 -11.83 -21.58
C GLY A 362 8.92 -12.63 -22.55
N ASP A 363 8.54 -13.85 -22.19
CA ASP A 363 7.58 -14.70 -22.92
C ASP A 363 6.17 -14.11 -23.03
N ARG A 364 5.81 -13.16 -22.16
CA ARG A 364 4.48 -12.55 -22.09
C ARG A 364 4.35 -11.21 -22.79
N VAL A 365 5.44 -10.72 -23.37
CA VAL A 365 5.50 -9.37 -23.96
C VAL A 365 6.14 -9.40 -25.34
N ALA A 366 5.86 -8.39 -26.15
CA ALA A 366 6.40 -8.32 -27.51
C ALA A 366 7.87 -7.87 -27.50
N LEU A 367 8.22 -6.93 -26.62
CA LEU A 367 9.56 -6.39 -26.46
C LEU A 367 10.03 -6.65 -25.02
N PRO A 368 10.79 -7.73 -24.76
CA PRO A 368 11.33 -8.02 -23.43
C PRO A 368 12.42 -7.02 -23.04
N ALA A 369 12.69 -6.93 -21.74
CA ALA A 369 13.81 -6.15 -21.22
C ALA A 369 15.07 -7.03 -21.15
N PRO A 370 16.28 -6.48 -21.40
CA PRO A 370 17.54 -7.22 -21.22
C PRO A 370 17.72 -7.75 -19.80
N CYS A 371 18.47 -8.84 -19.65
CA CYS A 371 18.85 -9.36 -18.32
C CYS A 371 19.62 -8.30 -17.52
N GLY A 372 19.29 -8.13 -16.23
CA GLY A 372 19.87 -7.11 -15.36
C GLY A 372 19.14 -5.77 -15.36
N SER A 373 18.03 -5.63 -16.10
CA SER A 373 17.28 -4.35 -16.20
C SER A 373 16.77 -3.84 -14.85
N LEU A 374 16.38 -4.71 -13.91
CA LEU A 374 15.97 -4.29 -12.56
C LEU A 374 17.12 -3.66 -11.78
N MET A 375 18.32 -4.23 -11.90
CA MET A 375 19.54 -3.71 -11.26
C MET A 375 19.97 -2.38 -11.88
N GLU A 376 19.85 -2.27 -13.20
CA GLU A 376 20.08 -1.02 -13.95
C GLU A 376 19.08 0.08 -13.53
N PHE A 377 17.80 -0.25 -13.39
CA PHE A 377 16.78 0.67 -12.87
C PHE A 377 17.18 1.22 -11.50
N LEU A 378 17.63 0.33 -10.61
CA LEU A 378 18.06 0.73 -9.27
C LEU A 378 19.30 1.62 -9.31
N ALA A 379 20.29 1.30 -10.15
CA ALA A 379 21.47 2.14 -10.34
C ALA A 379 21.10 3.56 -10.81
N VAL A 380 20.23 3.68 -11.82
CA VAL A 380 19.71 4.98 -12.28
C VAL A 380 18.98 5.72 -11.17
N ARG A 381 18.11 5.03 -10.42
CA ARG A 381 17.41 5.63 -9.30
C ARG A 381 18.36 6.17 -8.23
N LEU A 382 19.38 5.41 -7.84
CA LEU A 382 20.32 5.86 -6.81
C LEU A 382 21.19 7.04 -7.25
N ILE A 383 21.51 7.15 -8.55
CA ILE A 383 22.13 8.36 -9.09
C ILE A 383 21.22 9.58 -8.86
N LEU A 384 19.94 9.45 -9.17
CA LEU A 384 18.96 10.53 -9.00
C LEU A 384 18.67 10.83 -7.52
N ASP A 385 18.54 9.81 -6.66
CA ASP A 385 18.32 9.96 -5.22
C ASP A 385 19.47 10.79 -4.59
N ARG A 386 20.73 10.52 -4.96
CA ARG A 386 21.89 11.32 -4.49
C ARG A 386 21.80 12.78 -4.90
N ALA A 387 21.47 13.05 -6.16
CA ALA A 387 21.38 14.42 -6.65
C ALA A 387 20.22 15.19 -6.01
N ALA A 388 19.04 14.56 -5.89
CA ALA A 388 17.89 15.15 -5.24
C ALA A 388 18.17 15.41 -3.76
N ALA A 389 18.79 14.46 -3.05
CA ALA A 389 19.17 14.62 -1.65
C ALA A 389 20.18 15.77 -1.45
N ARG A 390 21.24 15.85 -2.28
CA ARG A 390 22.22 16.96 -2.23
C ARG A 390 21.54 18.31 -2.49
N HIS A 391 20.64 18.36 -3.46
CA HIS A 391 19.94 19.58 -3.81
C HIS A 391 19.07 20.09 -2.66
N ILE A 392 18.24 19.24 -2.08
CA ILE A 392 17.36 19.61 -0.95
C ILE A 392 18.18 19.93 0.30
N ALA A 393 19.20 19.12 0.61
CA ALA A 393 20.07 19.39 1.75
C ALA A 393 20.76 20.75 1.63
N LEU A 394 21.23 21.12 0.44
CA LEU A 394 21.81 22.43 0.19
C LEU A 394 20.78 23.56 0.28
N GLN A 395 19.64 23.43 -0.38
CA GLN A 395 18.64 24.50 -0.49
C GLN A 395 17.88 24.75 0.82
N SER A 396 17.48 23.68 1.52
CA SER A 396 16.63 23.78 2.71
C SER A 396 17.42 23.82 4.01
N LEU A 397 18.63 23.23 4.04
CA LEU A 397 19.45 23.12 5.26
C LEU A 397 20.80 23.84 5.16
N GLY A 398 21.20 24.32 3.98
CA GLY A 398 22.55 24.87 3.76
C GLY A 398 23.66 23.83 3.90
N PHE A 399 23.34 22.53 3.84
CA PHE A 399 24.30 21.45 4.05
C PHE A 399 25.14 21.20 2.78
N THR A 400 26.46 21.35 2.91
CA THR A 400 27.43 21.18 1.81
C THR A 400 28.36 19.98 2.00
N GLY A 401 28.18 19.19 3.07
CA GLY A 401 29.02 18.03 3.37
C GLY A 401 28.70 16.79 2.52
N PRO A 402 29.45 15.69 2.70
CA PRO A 402 29.12 14.39 2.11
C PRO A 402 27.74 13.91 2.57
N LEU A 403 26.96 13.30 1.67
CA LEU A 403 25.63 12.78 2.01
C LEU A 403 25.67 11.71 3.11
N SER A 404 26.77 10.96 3.21
CA SER A 404 26.96 9.95 4.25
C SER A 404 26.95 10.53 5.67
N GLN A 405 27.23 11.83 5.81
CA GLN A 405 27.19 12.55 7.10
C GLN A 405 25.86 13.27 7.34
N LEU A 406 24.95 13.29 6.35
CA LEU A 406 23.66 13.98 6.44
C LEU A 406 22.84 13.47 7.64
N ARG A 407 22.81 12.15 7.84
CA ARG A 407 22.06 11.52 8.95
C ARG A 407 22.55 12.00 10.32
N GLU A 408 23.86 12.11 10.51
CA GLU A 408 24.44 12.58 11.78
C GLU A 408 24.11 14.05 12.03
N SER A 409 24.12 14.87 10.98
CA SER A 409 23.79 16.30 11.07
C SER A 409 22.32 16.58 11.44
N LEU A 410 21.40 15.66 11.09
CA LEU A 410 19.95 15.79 11.34
C LEU A 410 19.48 15.12 12.64
N ARG A 411 20.36 14.41 13.35
CA ARG A 411 20.01 13.67 14.57
C ARG A 411 19.58 14.58 15.75
N PRO A 412 20.20 15.75 16.00
CA PRO A 412 19.79 16.63 17.10
C PRO A 412 18.40 17.27 16.91
N PRO A 413 18.04 17.86 15.74
CA PRO A 413 16.71 18.44 15.52
C PRO A 413 15.54 17.43 15.64
N LEU A 414 15.76 16.17 15.26
CA LEU A 414 14.73 15.11 15.34
C LEU A 414 14.44 14.66 16.79
N ALA A 415 15.39 14.87 17.72
CA ALA A 415 15.21 14.54 19.13
C ALA A 415 14.37 15.59 19.90
N ASP A 416 14.25 16.81 19.37
CA ASP A 416 13.54 17.96 19.98
C ASP A 416 12.07 18.11 19.50
N MET A 417 11.49 17.07 18.91
CA MET A 417 10.05 16.93 18.66
C MET A 417 9.12 16.52 19.85
N PRO A 418 9.47 16.57 21.18
CA PRO A 418 8.56 16.14 22.25
C PRO A 418 7.30 17.00 22.42
N ALA A 419 7.35 18.30 22.11
CA ALA A 419 6.22 19.20 22.35
C ALA A 419 4.94 18.70 21.66
N ARG A 420 5.06 18.25 20.40
CA ARG A 420 3.98 17.73 19.56
C ARG A 420 3.35 16.41 20.04
N SER A 421 3.95 15.75 21.04
CA SER A 421 3.42 14.51 21.64
C SER A 421 2.49 14.76 22.83
N ILE A 422 2.59 15.92 23.48
CA ILE A 422 1.92 16.18 24.76
C ILE A 422 0.43 16.48 24.54
N GLU A 423 0.08 17.37 23.62
CA GLU A 423 -1.32 17.73 23.35
C GLU A 423 -2.10 16.51 22.83
N ARG A 424 -1.46 15.70 21.99
CA ARG A 424 -2.04 14.44 21.50
C ARG A 424 -2.34 13.47 22.63
N ARG A 425 -1.37 13.26 23.55
CA ARG A 425 -1.55 12.40 24.73
C ARG A 425 -2.64 12.94 25.65
N ALA A 426 -2.63 14.24 25.91
CA ALA A 426 -3.61 14.91 26.76
C ALA A 426 -5.02 14.77 26.19
N LEU A 427 -5.21 14.95 24.87
CA LEU A 427 -6.51 14.82 24.22
C LEU A 427 -7.01 13.38 24.19
N LEU A 428 -6.12 12.41 23.96
CA LEU A 428 -6.48 11.00 24.06
C LEU A 428 -6.95 10.65 25.47
N MET A 429 -6.19 11.05 26.48
CA MET A 429 -6.57 10.84 27.88
C MET A 429 -7.89 11.54 28.22
N PHE A 430 -8.08 12.78 27.77
CA PHE A 430 -9.28 13.57 28.00
C PHE A 430 -10.52 12.90 27.39
N GLN A 431 -10.43 12.38 26.18
CA GLN A 431 -11.53 11.66 25.53
C GLN A 431 -11.84 10.34 26.24
N ILE A 432 -10.81 9.57 26.61
CA ILE A 432 -10.97 8.28 27.29
C ILE A 432 -11.55 8.48 28.70
N ALA A 433 -11.08 9.49 29.43
CA ALA A 433 -11.59 9.84 30.74
C ALA A 433 -13.08 10.20 30.69
N GLN A 434 -13.54 10.94 29.66
CA GLN A 434 -14.97 11.16 29.45
C GLN A 434 -15.74 9.86 29.20
N LEU A 435 -15.22 8.96 28.34
CA LEU A 435 -15.86 7.67 28.03
C LEU A 435 -15.95 6.74 29.25
N ARG A 436 -14.93 6.76 30.11
CA ARG A 436 -14.87 5.97 31.35
C ARG A 436 -15.50 6.67 32.54
N GLY A 437 -15.90 7.93 32.39
CA GLY A 437 -16.38 8.78 33.48
C GLY A 437 -15.33 9.05 34.55
N TRP A 438 -14.04 9.05 34.21
CA TRP A 438 -12.95 9.44 35.12
C TRP A 438 -12.93 10.97 35.26
N THR A 439 -13.08 11.45 36.49
CA THR A 439 -13.05 12.88 36.80
C THR A 439 -11.62 13.41 36.94
N ALA A 440 -11.48 14.74 36.98
CA ALA A 440 -10.21 15.39 37.28
C ALA A 440 -9.63 14.90 38.63
N GLY A 441 -10.47 14.68 39.63
CA GLY A 441 -10.07 14.15 40.93
C GLY A 441 -9.51 12.73 40.84
N ASP A 442 -10.23 11.85 40.15
CA ASP A 442 -9.80 10.45 39.97
C ASP A 442 -8.41 10.35 39.32
N LEU A 443 -8.15 11.22 38.33
CA LEU A 443 -6.87 11.28 37.63
C LEU A 443 -5.77 11.99 38.42
N ALA A 444 -6.13 12.96 39.27
CA ALA A 444 -5.18 13.68 40.12
C ALA A 444 -4.59 12.77 41.22
N GLU A 445 -5.36 11.78 41.69
CA GLU A 445 -4.94 10.80 42.70
C GLU A 445 -3.99 9.72 42.16
N LEU A 446 -3.84 9.60 40.84
CA LEU A 446 -2.94 8.62 40.25
C LEU A 446 -1.47 8.95 40.55
N SER A 447 -0.74 7.94 41.03
CA SER A 447 0.73 8.01 41.13
C SER A 447 1.38 8.07 39.74
N GLN A 448 2.62 8.55 39.68
CA GLN A 448 3.36 8.63 38.41
C GLN A 448 3.46 7.27 37.66
N PRO A 449 3.75 6.13 38.32
CA PRO A 449 3.76 4.83 37.64
C PRO A 449 2.38 4.43 37.09
N GLN A 450 1.29 4.79 37.77
CA GLN A 450 -0.07 4.52 37.27
C GLN A 450 -0.38 5.37 36.04
N TRP A 451 -0.01 6.66 36.05
CA TRP A 451 -0.10 7.53 34.87
C TRP A 451 0.69 6.97 33.67
N GLU A 452 1.95 6.60 33.90
CA GLU A 452 2.80 6.02 32.86
C GLU A 452 2.21 4.71 32.32
N ARG A 453 1.62 3.87 33.18
CA ARG A 453 0.92 2.65 32.75
C ARG A 453 -0.28 2.95 31.85
N VAL A 454 -1.16 3.87 32.23
CA VAL A 454 -2.34 4.21 31.42
C VAL A 454 -1.93 4.77 30.07
N VAL A 455 -0.95 5.69 30.05
CA VAL A 455 -0.44 6.26 28.81
C VAL A 455 0.20 5.18 27.94
N ALA A 456 1.00 4.28 28.52
CA ALA A 456 1.63 3.19 27.78
C ALA A 456 0.60 2.23 27.15
N GLU A 457 -0.49 1.90 27.85
CA GLU A 457 -1.55 1.03 27.30
C GLU A 457 -2.36 1.72 26.20
N ILE A 458 -2.59 3.04 26.31
CA ILE A 458 -3.27 3.81 25.25
C ILE A 458 -2.38 3.93 24.00
N GLU A 459 -1.07 4.16 24.19
CA GLU A 459 -0.13 4.29 23.08
C GLU A 459 0.20 2.95 22.42
N SER A 460 0.25 1.86 23.19
CA SER A 460 0.45 0.50 22.64
C SER A 460 -0.77 0.02 21.85
N PHE A 461 -1.97 0.43 22.27
CA PHE A 461 -3.22 0.16 21.56
C PHE A 461 -3.52 1.26 20.53
N ASP A 462 -2.58 1.44 19.60
CA ASP A 462 -2.63 2.44 18.55
C ASP A 462 -3.74 2.22 17.51
N SER A 463 -3.82 3.11 16.51
CA SER A 463 -4.86 3.00 15.47
C SER A 463 -4.76 1.71 14.67
N PHE A 464 -3.56 1.19 14.44
CA PHE A 464 -3.39 -0.05 13.69
C PHE A 464 -3.92 -1.25 14.50
N ALA A 465 -3.55 -1.33 15.80
CA ALA A 465 -4.04 -2.36 16.71
C ALA A 465 -5.56 -2.31 16.88
N ARG A 466 -6.14 -1.10 17.05
CA ARG A 466 -7.60 -0.95 17.14
C ARG A 466 -8.32 -1.38 15.87
N ARG A 467 -7.85 -0.96 14.70
CA ARG A 467 -8.44 -1.36 13.42
C ARG A 467 -8.36 -2.87 13.20
N ARG A 468 -7.31 -3.54 13.68
CA ARG A 468 -7.23 -5.00 13.69
C ARG A 468 -8.34 -5.62 14.54
N ILE A 469 -8.53 -5.18 15.78
CA ILE A 469 -9.60 -5.73 16.64
C ILE A 469 -11.00 -5.44 16.05
N LEU A 470 -11.23 -4.24 15.51
CA LEU A 470 -12.46 -3.90 14.80
C LEU A 470 -12.69 -4.82 13.59
N HIS A 471 -11.63 -5.12 12.83
CA HIS A 471 -11.69 -6.04 11.71
C HIS A 471 -12.07 -7.45 12.15
N LEU A 472 -11.42 -7.97 13.20
CA LEU A 472 -11.70 -9.28 13.75
C LEU A 472 -13.14 -9.37 14.27
N GLY A 473 -13.66 -8.33 14.94
CA GLY A 473 -15.08 -8.28 15.34
C GLY A 473 -16.04 -8.30 14.14
N TYR A 474 -15.73 -7.54 13.09
CA TYR A 474 -16.49 -7.53 11.85
C TYR A 474 -16.48 -8.91 11.14
N GLU A 475 -15.31 -9.56 11.08
CA GLU A 475 -15.15 -10.89 10.48
C GLU A 475 -15.79 -12.00 11.33
N GLN A 476 -15.72 -11.91 12.66
CA GLN A 476 -16.36 -12.83 13.60
C GLN A 476 -17.85 -12.95 13.29
N HIS A 477 -18.54 -11.81 13.16
CA HIS A 477 -19.96 -11.78 12.84
C HIS A 477 -20.27 -12.45 11.49
N PHE A 478 -19.48 -12.15 10.45
CA PHE A 478 -19.63 -12.77 9.15
C PHE A 478 -19.37 -14.29 9.19
N ARG A 479 -18.31 -14.70 9.89
CA ARG A 479 -17.88 -16.09 10.05
C ARG A 479 -18.94 -16.92 10.73
N VAL A 480 -19.49 -16.46 11.86
CA VAL A 480 -20.56 -17.17 12.59
C VAL A 480 -21.75 -17.38 11.67
N ARG A 481 -22.22 -16.34 10.99
CA ARG A 481 -23.35 -16.45 10.05
C ARG A 481 -23.09 -17.41 8.88
N ALA A 482 -21.88 -17.39 8.32
CA ALA A 482 -21.51 -18.28 7.24
C ALA A 482 -21.45 -19.74 7.71
N LEU A 483 -20.86 -19.99 8.89
CA LEU A 483 -20.79 -21.33 9.48
C LEU A 483 -22.18 -21.85 9.86
N ASP A 484 -23.04 -21.01 10.45
CA ASP A 484 -24.44 -21.39 10.73
C ASP A 484 -25.16 -21.82 9.45
N ALA A 485 -25.01 -21.06 8.36
CA ALA A 485 -25.61 -21.40 7.07
C ALA A 485 -25.07 -22.72 6.49
N VAL A 486 -23.75 -22.94 6.59
CA VAL A 486 -23.11 -24.20 6.18
C VAL A 486 -23.60 -25.36 7.04
N SER A 487 -23.69 -25.20 8.37
CA SER A 487 -24.17 -26.21 9.30
C SER A 487 -25.62 -26.60 9.02
N VAL A 488 -26.49 -25.63 8.73
CA VAL A 488 -27.88 -25.87 8.33
C VAL A 488 -27.94 -26.62 6.99
N HIS A 489 -27.12 -26.22 6.01
CA HIS A 489 -27.14 -26.86 4.68
C HIS A 489 -26.52 -28.26 4.66
N ALA A 490 -25.44 -28.49 5.42
CA ALA A 490 -24.74 -29.77 5.50
C ALA A 490 -25.61 -30.91 6.06
N ALA A 491 -26.69 -30.59 6.78
CA ALA A 491 -27.70 -31.55 7.20
C ALA A 491 -28.54 -32.12 6.04
N THR A 492 -28.50 -31.48 4.87
CA THR A 492 -29.19 -31.94 3.66
C THR A 492 -28.31 -32.93 2.90
N ALA A 493 -28.79 -34.17 2.71
CA ALA A 493 -28.03 -35.17 1.96
C ALA A 493 -27.82 -34.73 0.51
N ALA A 494 -26.59 -34.82 0.02
CA ALA A 494 -26.28 -34.59 -1.39
C ALA A 494 -27.04 -35.62 -2.25
N ARG A 495 -27.83 -35.14 -3.21
CA ARG A 495 -28.56 -36.00 -4.14
C ARG A 495 -27.57 -36.57 -5.15
N ARG A 496 -27.26 -37.86 -5.03
CA ARG A 496 -26.47 -38.58 -6.03
C ARG A 496 -27.38 -39.01 -7.18
N ILE A 497 -26.96 -38.71 -8.42
CA ILE A 497 -27.68 -39.12 -9.63
C ILE A 497 -27.07 -40.44 -10.10
N GLU A 498 -27.83 -41.54 -10.04
CA GLU A 498 -27.31 -42.87 -10.39
C GLU A 498 -27.00 -43.01 -11.89
N GLN A 499 -27.78 -42.33 -12.74
CA GLN A 499 -27.64 -42.36 -14.20
C GLN A 499 -27.71 -40.94 -14.77
N PRO A 500 -26.62 -40.18 -14.72
CA PRO A 500 -26.62 -38.81 -15.21
C PRO A 500 -26.76 -38.79 -16.74
N ARG A 501 -27.57 -37.88 -17.26
CA ARG A 501 -27.74 -37.68 -18.71
C ARG A 501 -26.45 -37.16 -19.36
N PHE A 502 -25.71 -36.34 -18.60
CA PHE A 502 -24.36 -35.90 -18.87
C PHE A 502 -23.72 -35.41 -17.58
N GLN A 503 -22.40 -35.28 -17.61
CA GLN A 503 -21.61 -34.70 -16.54
C GLN A 503 -20.99 -33.38 -17.01
N ALA A 504 -21.02 -32.36 -16.17
CA ALA A 504 -20.42 -31.06 -16.47
C ALA A 504 -19.51 -30.61 -15.32
N VAL A 505 -18.30 -30.17 -15.64
CA VAL A 505 -17.34 -29.67 -14.66
C VAL A 505 -17.22 -28.16 -14.82
N PHE A 506 -17.49 -27.43 -13.75
CA PHE A 506 -17.42 -25.97 -13.69
C PHE A 506 -16.26 -25.51 -12.82
N CYS A 507 -15.81 -24.28 -13.00
CA CYS A 507 -14.92 -23.66 -12.03
C CYS A 507 -15.65 -23.54 -10.67
N ILE A 508 -14.94 -23.73 -9.56
CA ILE A 508 -15.47 -23.48 -8.20
C ILE A 508 -15.76 -22.00 -7.92
N ASP A 509 -15.34 -21.12 -8.83
CA ASP A 509 -15.59 -19.69 -8.74
C ASP A 509 -17.10 -19.38 -8.68
N THR A 510 -17.49 -18.54 -7.73
CA THR A 510 -18.89 -18.15 -7.49
C THR A 510 -19.62 -17.58 -8.71
N ARG A 511 -18.90 -17.10 -9.74
CA ARG A 511 -19.50 -16.62 -10.98
C ARG A 511 -20.17 -17.73 -11.80
N GLU A 512 -19.62 -18.95 -11.77
CA GLU A 512 -20.17 -20.11 -12.47
C GLU A 512 -21.32 -20.77 -11.70
N GLU A 513 -21.48 -20.45 -10.40
CA GLU A 513 -22.49 -21.06 -9.53
C GLU A 513 -23.92 -20.80 -10.03
N SER A 514 -24.20 -19.60 -10.54
CA SER A 514 -25.53 -19.26 -11.07
C SER A 514 -25.91 -20.12 -12.28
N PHE A 515 -24.96 -20.35 -13.19
CA PHE A 515 -25.15 -21.19 -14.37
C PHE A 515 -25.27 -22.66 -13.98
N ARG A 516 -24.41 -23.14 -13.07
CA ARG A 516 -24.47 -24.50 -12.52
C ARG A 516 -25.85 -24.80 -11.92
N ARG A 517 -26.35 -23.92 -11.03
CA ARG A 517 -27.68 -24.08 -10.40
C ARG A 517 -28.81 -24.03 -11.41
N HIS A 518 -28.75 -23.12 -12.39
CA HIS A 518 -29.74 -23.06 -13.44
C HIS A 518 -29.78 -24.37 -14.26
N LEU A 519 -28.61 -24.96 -14.54
CA LEU A 519 -28.53 -26.24 -15.24
C LEU A 519 -29.13 -27.39 -14.42
N GLU A 520 -28.82 -27.45 -13.12
CA GLU A 520 -29.38 -28.44 -12.19
C GLU A 520 -30.91 -28.30 -12.04
N GLU A 521 -31.43 -27.07 -12.10
CA GLU A 521 -32.86 -26.79 -12.05
C GLU A 521 -33.58 -27.21 -13.33
N VAL A 522 -33.04 -26.84 -14.49
CA VAL A 522 -33.64 -27.14 -15.81
C VAL A 522 -33.44 -28.60 -16.23
N CYS A 523 -32.37 -29.25 -15.74
CA CYS A 523 -32.05 -30.65 -16.02
C CYS A 523 -31.64 -31.38 -14.72
N PRO A 524 -32.62 -31.83 -13.91
CA PRO A 524 -32.34 -32.51 -12.63
C PRO A 524 -31.56 -33.83 -12.76
N GLU A 525 -31.46 -34.40 -13.96
CA GLU A 525 -30.65 -35.59 -14.27
C GLU A 525 -29.22 -35.25 -14.74
N ALA A 526 -28.82 -33.98 -14.76
CA ALA A 526 -27.43 -33.58 -15.00
C ALA A 526 -26.63 -33.66 -13.71
N GLU A 527 -25.44 -34.27 -13.75
CA GLU A 527 -24.52 -34.27 -12.62
C GLU A 527 -23.44 -33.21 -12.85
N THR A 528 -23.31 -32.27 -11.90
CA THR A 528 -22.32 -31.20 -11.99
C THR A 528 -21.20 -31.43 -10.98
N PHE A 529 -20.00 -31.00 -11.36
CA PHE A 529 -18.81 -31.03 -10.52
C PHE A 529 -18.16 -29.65 -10.51
N ALA A 530 -17.39 -29.38 -9.46
CA ALA A 530 -16.56 -28.18 -9.36
C ALA A 530 -15.07 -28.56 -9.41
N ALA A 531 -14.29 -27.78 -10.15
CA ALA A 531 -12.84 -27.85 -10.19
C ALA A 531 -12.26 -26.50 -9.76
N ALA A 532 -11.18 -26.53 -8.97
CA ALA A 532 -10.52 -25.31 -8.52
C ALA A 532 -9.74 -24.66 -9.67
N GLY A 533 -10.31 -23.60 -10.25
CA GLY A 533 -9.64 -22.75 -11.22
C GLY A 533 -9.21 -23.46 -12.52
N PHE A 534 -8.01 -23.11 -12.98
CA PHE A 534 -7.36 -23.63 -14.18
C PHE A 534 -7.28 -25.17 -14.17
N PHE A 535 -7.73 -25.82 -15.26
CA PHE A 535 -7.82 -27.28 -15.42
C PHE A 535 -6.47 -28.04 -15.46
N GLY A 536 -5.36 -27.44 -15.00
CA GLY A 536 -4.07 -28.10 -14.85
C GLY A 536 -3.22 -28.23 -16.12
N VAL A 537 -3.60 -27.60 -17.25
CA VAL A 537 -2.90 -27.76 -18.54
C VAL A 537 -2.29 -26.44 -19.02
N PRO A 538 -1.01 -26.12 -18.70
CA PRO A 538 -0.44 -24.81 -18.97
C PRO A 538 0.08 -24.77 -20.39
N ILE A 539 -0.52 -23.91 -21.21
CA ILE A 539 -0.24 -23.86 -22.65
C ILE A 539 0.09 -22.43 -23.09
N TYR A 540 0.96 -22.31 -24.09
CA TYR A 540 0.99 -21.17 -24.98
C TYR A 540 -0.01 -21.42 -26.10
N TYR A 541 -1.03 -20.58 -26.21
CA TYR A 541 -2.03 -20.67 -27.26
C TYR A 541 -1.84 -19.56 -28.29
N LYS A 542 -1.95 -19.89 -29.57
CA LYS A 542 -2.00 -18.91 -30.65
C LYS A 542 -3.20 -19.21 -31.54
N GLY A 543 -4.20 -18.34 -31.49
CA GLY A 543 -5.35 -18.39 -32.39
C GLY A 543 -4.98 -18.04 -33.83
N VAL A 544 -5.84 -18.40 -34.78
CA VAL A 544 -5.62 -18.14 -36.22
C VAL A 544 -5.41 -16.65 -36.54
N ALA A 545 -6.06 -15.79 -35.77
CA ALA A 545 -5.99 -14.33 -35.94
C ALA A 545 -4.88 -13.68 -35.09
N ASP A 546 -4.27 -14.42 -34.17
CA ASP A 546 -3.33 -13.86 -33.20
C ASP A 546 -1.93 -13.67 -33.79
N ALA A 547 -1.31 -12.54 -33.46
CA ALA A 547 0.05 -12.23 -33.89
C ALA A 547 1.11 -13.02 -33.10
N HIS A 548 0.88 -13.19 -31.80
CA HIS A 548 1.80 -13.81 -30.85
C HIS A 548 1.08 -14.89 -30.03
N PHE A 549 1.86 -15.75 -29.37
CA PHE A 549 1.30 -16.68 -28.39
C PHE A 549 0.85 -15.93 -27.14
N ALA A 550 -0.23 -16.41 -26.53
CA ALA A 550 -0.68 -16.01 -25.21
C ALA A 550 -0.49 -17.18 -24.24
N ALA A 551 0.09 -16.91 -23.06
CA ALA A 551 0.19 -17.89 -21.99
C ALA A 551 -1.19 -18.07 -21.33
N LEU A 552 -1.80 -19.24 -21.47
CA LEU A 552 -3.05 -19.62 -20.80
C LEU A 552 -2.74 -20.46 -19.56
N CYS A 553 -2.31 -19.78 -18.50
CA CYS A 553 -2.00 -20.38 -17.20
C CYS A 553 -1.95 -19.30 -16.10
N PRO A 554 -1.95 -19.68 -14.81
CA PRO A 554 -1.63 -18.76 -13.71
C PRO A 554 -0.31 -18.00 -13.94
N ILE A 555 -0.23 -16.77 -13.41
CA ILE A 555 0.91 -15.87 -13.64
C ILE A 555 2.24 -16.49 -13.18
N VAL A 556 2.23 -17.31 -12.14
CA VAL A 556 3.42 -17.98 -11.57
C VAL A 556 3.90 -19.19 -12.36
N ILE A 557 3.10 -19.71 -13.30
CA ILE A 557 3.44 -20.87 -14.13
C ILE A 557 4.04 -20.40 -15.45
N ARG A 558 5.08 -21.11 -15.92
CA ARG A 558 5.60 -21.00 -17.29
C ARG A 558 5.13 -22.22 -18.09
N PRO A 559 4.30 -22.05 -19.13
CA PRO A 559 3.88 -23.16 -19.97
C PRO A 559 5.06 -23.85 -20.65
N GLN A 560 4.88 -25.14 -20.95
CA GLN A 560 5.83 -25.97 -21.69
C GLN A 560 5.24 -26.56 -22.99
N HIS A 561 3.99 -26.24 -23.28
CA HIS A 561 3.23 -26.75 -24.44
C HIS A 561 2.80 -25.58 -25.33
N TRP A 562 2.77 -25.78 -26.65
CA TRP A 562 2.49 -24.74 -27.64
C TRP A 562 1.39 -25.20 -28.57
N ILE A 563 0.17 -24.73 -28.30
CA ILE A 563 -1.02 -25.02 -29.09
C ILE A 563 -1.20 -23.92 -30.12
N VAL A 564 -1.23 -24.33 -31.39
CA VAL A 564 -1.53 -23.46 -32.52
C VAL A 564 -2.88 -23.84 -33.08
N GLU A 565 -3.74 -22.85 -33.26
CA GLU A 565 -4.97 -23.00 -34.01
C GLU A 565 -4.68 -22.75 -35.49
N ASP A 566 -4.83 -23.80 -36.30
CA ASP A 566 -4.63 -23.76 -37.74
C ASP A 566 -5.97 -23.72 -38.48
N VAL A 567 -5.95 -23.14 -39.67
CA VAL A 567 -7.10 -23.20 -40.59
C VAL A 567 -7.09 -24.53 -41.32
N VAL A 568 -8.26 -25.15 -41.49
CA VAL A 568 -8.37 -26.37 -42.29
C VAL A 568 -7.97 -26.08 -43.75
N TYR A 569 -7.19 -26.97 -44.37
CA TYR A 569 -6.54 -26.81 -45.68
C TYR A 569 -7.42 -26.15 -46.77
N THR A 570 -8.71 -26.50 -46.82
CA THR A 570 -9.69 -25.95 -47.76
C THR A 570 -9.91 -24.43 -47.67
N GLN A 571 -9.45 -23.77 -46.61
CA GLN A 571 -9.64 -22.34 -46.37
C GLN A 571 -8.33 -21.55 -46.21
N GLU A 572 -7.16 -22.15 -46.49
CA GLU A 572 -5.86 -21.49 -46.36
C GLU A 572 -5.72 -20.23 -47.22
N GLU A 573 -6.17 -20.28 -48.48
CA GLU A 573 -6.05 -19.15 -49.41
C GLU A 573 -6.95 -17.98 -49.03
N VAL A 574 -8.15 -18.28 -48.52
CA VAL A 574 -9.08 -17.29 -47.95
C VAL A 574 -8.48 -16.66 -46.70
N ASN A 575 -7.88 -17.46 -45.80
CA ASN A 575 -7.21 -16.94 -44.61
C ASN A 575 -6.00 -16.06 -44.97
N ARG A 576 -5.18 -16.45 -45.95
CA ARG A 576 -4.03 -15.66 -46.41
C ARG A 576 -4.46 -14.28 -46.92
N ARG A 577 -5.56 -14.21 -47.68
CA ARG A 577 -6.15 -12.94 -48.14
C ARG A 577 -6.70 -12.09 -46.98
N ARG A 578 -7.40 -12.71 -46.03
CA ARG A 578 -7.92 -12.02 -44.82
C ARG A 578 -6.80 -11.55 -43.90
N GLN A 579 -5.73 -12.33 -43.73
CA GLN A 579 -4.56 -11.96 -42.94
C GLN A 579 -3.82 -10.76 -43.56
N ARG A 580 -3.66 -10.71 -44.90
CA ARG A 580 -3.15 -9.52 -45.60
C ARG A 580 -4.04 -8.30 -45.37
N THR A 581 -5.36 -8.48 -45.39
CA THR A 581 -6.34 -7.42 -45.12
C THR A 581 -6.24 -6.93 -43.67
N ARG A 582 -6.13 -7.83 -42.68
CA ARG A 582 -5.85 -7.52 -41.26
C ARG A 582 -4.59 -6.68 -41.11
N ARG A 583 -3.49 -7.11 -41.73
CA ARG A 583 -2.20 -6.41 -41.68
C ARG A 583 -2.28 -5.03 -42.33
N ALA A 584 -2.95 -4.92 -43.48
CA ALA A 584 -3.15 -3.65 -44.17
C ALA A 584 -3.97 -2.67 -43.33
N LEU A 585 -5.11 -3.10 -42.79
CA LEU A 585 -5.96 -2.31 -41.91
C LEU A 585 -5.23 -1.91 -40.62
N GLY A 586 -4.53 -2.84 -39.97
CA GLY A 586 -3.71 -2.56 -38.79
C GLY A 586 -2.61 -1.53 -39.09
N SER A 587 -1.93 -1.64 -40.24
CA SER A 587 -0.91 -0.68 -40.68
C SER A 587 -1.48 0.71 -41.00
N ALA A 588 -2.70 0.77 -41.52
CA ALA A 588 -3.40 2.02 -41.82
C ALA A 588 -3.86 2.68 -40.53
N SER A 589 -4.48 1.92 -39.62
CA SER A 589 -4.88 2.39 -38.30
C SER A 589 -3.68 2.91 -37.50
N ARG A 590 -2.55 2.18 -37.51
CA ARG A 590 -1.31 2.63 -36.84
C ARG A 590 -0.83 3.97 -37.40
N ARG A 591 -0.75 4.10 -38.73
CA ARG A 591 -0.35 5.36 -39.39
C ARG A 591 -1.31 6.52 -39.09
N VAL A 592 -2.61 6.25 -39.01
CA VAL A 592 -3.62 7.25 -38.60
C VAL A 592 -3.38 7.67 -37.16
N THR A 593 -3.22 6.73 -36.22
CA THR A 593 -2.93 7.04 -34.81
C THR A 593 -1.62 7.83 -34.65
N GLU A 594 -0.56 7.44 -35.34
CA GLU A 594 0.71 8.18 -35.36
C GLU A 594 0.53 9.59 -35.95
N GLY A 595 -0.22 9.73 -37.04
CA GLY A 595 -0.51 11.01 -37.70
C GLY A 595 -1.39 11.95 -36.87
N THR A 596 -2.33 11.43 -36.07
CA THR A 596 -3.17 12.22 -35.15
C THR A 596 -2.38 12.85 -34.00
N ARG A 597 -1.19 12.30 -33.68
CA ARG A 597 -0.32 12.77 -32.59
C ARG A 597 0.78 13.75 -33.05
N GLY A 598 0.85 14.08 -34.34
CA GLY A 598 1.79 15.07 -34.87
C GLY A 598 1.31 16.52 -34.66
N MET A 599 2.25 17.46 -34.47
CA MET A 599 1.92 18.87 -34.14
C MET A 599 1.07 19.61 -35.19
N ALA A 600 1.22 19.32 -36.49
CA ALA A 600 0.45 19.98 -37.56
C ALA A 600 -0.61 19.07 -38.20
N SER A 601 -0.26 17.80 -38.46
CA SER A 601 -1.18 16.79 -39.00
C SER A 601 -2.25 16.37 -37.99
N GLY A 602 -1.95 16.47 -36.70
CA GLY A 602 -2.82 16.02 -35.62
C GLY A 602 -4.10 16.82 -35.50
N ALA A 603 -4.04 18.15 -35.62
CA ALA A 603 -5.22 19.00 -35.58
C ALA A 603 -6.18 18.71 -36.75
N VAL A 604 -5.65 18.56 -37.96
CA VAL A 604 -6.44 18.30 -39.19
C VAL A 604 -7.04 16.90 -39.17
N LEU A 605 -6.24 15.88 -38.85
CA LEU A 605 -6.70 14.49 -38.79
C LEU A 605 -7.69 14.28 -37.64
N THR A 606 -7.45 14.87 -36.46
CA THR A 606 -8.34 14.72 -35.30
C THR A 606 -9.66 15.46 -35.51
N ALA A 607 -9.64 16.66 -36.11
CA ALA A 607 -10.89 17.37 -36.45
C ALA A 607 -11.71 16.60 -37.49
N GLY A 608 -11.08 16.12 -38.56
CA GLY A 608 -11.78 15.37 -39.62
C GLY A 608 -12.26 13.98 -39.17
N LEU A 609 -11.39 13.19 -38.54
CA LEU A 609 -11.72 11.85 -38.06
C LEU A 609 -12.62 11.88 -36.83
N GLY A 610 -12.51 12.90 -35.95
CA GLY A 610 -13.36 13.04 -34.78
C GLY A 610 -14.82 13.27 -35.14
N VAL A 611 -15.09 14.12 -36.15
CA VAL A 611 -16.43 14.31 -36.69
C VAL A 611 -16.97 13.00 -37.29
N LEU A 612 -16.15 12.29 -38.06
CA LEU A 612 -16.55 10.99 -38.64
C LEU A 612 -16.74 9.89 -37.58
N ALA A 613 -15.96 9.91 -36.49
CA ALA A 613 -16.06 8.96 -35.38
C ALA A 613 -17.26 9.24 -34.47
N SER A 614 -17.79 10.47 -34.46
CA SER A 614 -19.00 10.82 -33.71
C SER A 614 -20.25 10.11 -34.25
N ILE A 615 -20.30 9.86 -35.57
CA ILE A 615 -21.42 9.19 -36.25
C ILE A 615 -21.66 7.76 -35.72
N PRO A 616 -20.66 6.84 -35.72
CA PRO A 616 -20.84 5.50 -35.16
C PRO A 616 -21.06 5.52 -33.64
N LEU A 617 -20.55 6.53 -32.93
CA LEU A 617 -20.76 6.68 -31.48
C LEU A 617 -22.22 7.02 -31.16
N VAL A 618 -22.78 8.03 -31.84
CA VAL A 618 -24.20 8.42 -31.75
C VAL A 618 -25.10 7.28 -32.24
N ALA A 619 -24.75 6.62 -33.34
CA ALA A 619 -25.50 5.47 -33.85
C ALA A 619 -25.43 4.26 -32.90
N GLY A 620 -24.33 4.07 -32.18
CA GLY A 620 -24.19 3.03 -31.14
C GLY A 620 -25.14 3.24 -29.96
N VAL A 621 -25.38 4.49 -29.58
CA VAL A 621 -26.30 4.86 -28.48
C VAL A 621 -27.76 4.83 -28.93
N LEU A 622 -28.08 5.44 -30.08
CA LEU A 622 -29.47 5.57 -30.54
C LEU A 622 -30.00 4.31 -31.26
N PHE A 623 -29.11 3.53 -31.89
CA PHE A 623 -29.47 2.36 -32.71
C PHE A 623 -28.57 1.14 -32.44
N PRO A 624 -28.48 0.64 -31.19
CA PRO A 624 -27.51 -0.39 -30.81
C PRO A 624 -27.62 -1.68 -31.63
N ARG A 625 -28.84 -2.09 -32.01
CA ARG A 625 -29.07 -3.28 -32.84
C ARG A 625 -28.58 -3.13 -34.28
N LEU A 626 -28.78 -1.95 -34.89
CA LEU A 626 -28.32 -1.67 -36.25
C LEU A 626 -26.79 -1.58 -36.29
N THR A 627 -26.22 -0.87 -35.32
CA THR A 627 -24.77 -0.72 -35.17
C THR A 627 -24.09 -2.07 -34.93
N SER A 628 -24.66 -2.93 -34.08
CA SER A 628 -24.18 -4.31 -33.89
C SER A 628 -24.24 -5.16 -35.17
N ARG A 629 -25.30 -5.03 -35.99
CA ARG A 629 -25.40 -5.72 -37.30
C ARG A 629 -24.37 -5.21 -38.32
N ILE A 630 -24.16 -3.90 -38.39
CA ILE A 630 -23.15 -3.31 -39.28
C ILE A 630 -21.75 -3.74 -38.85
N GLN A 631 -21.44 -3.67 -37.55
CA GLN A 631 -20.15 -4.09 -36.99
C GLN A 631 -19.90 -5.59 -37.20
N SER A 632 -20.89 -6.46 -36.96
CA SER A 632 -20.75 -7.90 -37.23
C SER A 632 -20.58 -8.20 -38.73
N THR A 633 -21.28 -7.49 -39.60
CA THR A 633 -21.14 -7.68 -41.06
C THR A 633 -19.78 -7.19 -41.58
N ALA A 634 -19.29 -6.06 -41.06
CA ALA A 634 -17.94 -5.56 -41.36
C ALA A 634 -16.85 -6.46 -40.76
N GLY A 635 -17.09 -7.02 -39.56
CA GLY A 635 -16.21 -7.97 -38.88
C GLY A 635 -15.96 -9.24 -39.71
N ARG A 636 -16.97 -9.75 -40.42
CA ARG A 636 -16.86 -10.94 -41.30
C ARG A 636 -15.80 -10.82 -42.42
N LEU A 637 -15.43 -9.60 -42.83
CA LEU A 637 -14.35 -9.37 -43.81
C LEU A 637 -12.95 -9.70 -43.24
N VAL A 638 -12.84 -9.74 -41.92
CA VAL A 638 -11.58 -9.76 -41.16
C VAL A 638 -11.53 -10.95 -40.19
N GLU A 639 -12.70 -11.52 -39.85
CA GLU A 639 -12.88 -12.69 -38.99
C GLU A 639 -12.06 -13.91 -39.47
N PRO A 640 -11.49 -14.68 -38.53
CA PRO A 640 -10.90 -15.96 -38.84
C PRO A 640 -11.95 -16.90 -39.48
N PRO A 641 -11.52 -17.79 -40.39
CA PRO A 641 -12.41 -18.78 -41.00
C PRO A 641 -13.15 -19.63 -39.95
N PRO A 642 -14.39 -20.08 -40.23
CA PRO A 642 -15.25 -20.78 -39.26
C PRO A 642 -14.78 -22.21 -38.94
N MET A 643 -13.86 -22.77 -39.73
CA MET A 643 -13.34 -24.11 -39.52
C MET A 643 -11.84 -24.04 -39.21
N THR A 644 -11.53 -24.25 -37.95
CA THR A 644 -10.18 -24.31 -37.41
C THR A 644 -9.92 -25.68 -36.79
N ARG A 645 -8.64 -26.03 -36.62
CA ARG A 645 -8.21 -27.22 -35.88
C ARG A 645 -7.05 -26.86 -34.96
N LEU A 646 -6.97 -27.52 -33.82
CA LEU A 646 -5.85 -27.37 -32.91
C LEU A 646 -4.72 -28.33 -33.31
N ARG A 647 -3.50 -27.81 -33.42
CA ARG A 647 -2.29 -28.62 -33.55
C ARG A 647 -1.77 -28.93 -32.16
N LEU A 648 -2.04 -30.17 -31.70
CA LEU A 648 -1.72 -30.66 -30.36
C LEU A 648 -0.48 -31.57 -30.32
N GLU A 649 0.01 -32.03 -31.48
CA GLU A 649 1.12 -32.98 -31.56
C GLU A 649 2.45 -32.25 -31.77
N ARG A 650 3.48 -32.68 -31.02
CA ARG A 650 4.86 -32.20 -31.17
C ARG A 650 5.58 -32.90 -32.32
N THR A 651 6.31 -32.15 -33.13
CA THR A 651 7.15 -32.70 -34.21
C THR A 651 8.63 -32.85 -33.83
N SER A 652 9.05 -32.33 -32.67
CA SER A 652 10.39 -32.48 -32.10
C SER A 652 10.35 -32.82 -30.61
N GLU A 653 11.45 -33.35 -30.07
CA GLU A 653 11.57 -33.65 -28.63
C GLU A 653 11.55 -32.37 -27.77
N SER A 654 12.24 -31.31 -28.21
CA SER A 654 12.24 -30.01 -27.53
C SER A 654 11.03 -29.16 -27.93
N PRO A 655 10.22 -28.69 -26.98
CA PRO A 655 9.06 -27.85 -27.27
C PRO A 655 9.49 -26.43 -27.68
N GLY A 656 8.70 -25.78 -28.53
CA GLY A 656 8.99 -24.39 -28.92
C GLY A 656 7.96 -23.78 -29.87
N PRO A 657 8.02 -22.46 -30.09
CA PRO A 657 7.03 -21.71 -30.87
C PRO A 657 6.95 -22.14 -32.33
N GLU A 658 8.03 -22.72 -32.88
CA GLU A 658 8.09 -23.20 -34.26
C GLU A 658 7.68 -24.68 -34.40
N ASN A 659 7.90 -25.49 -33.36
CA ASN A 659 7.77 -26.95 -33.41
C ASN A 659 6.46 -27.48 -32.82
N GLY A 660 5.61 -26.61 -32.29
CA GLY A 660 4.37 -27.00 -31.61
C GLY A 660 4.63 -27.79 -30.32
N GLY A 661 3.57 -28.06 -29.56
CA GLY A 661 3.65 -28.85 -28.33
C GLY A 661 2.29 -29.23 -27.78
#